data_AF-A0A5S6QR04-F1
#
_entry.id   AF-A0A5S6QR04-F1
#
_cell.length_a   1.000
_cell.length_b   1.000
_cell.length_c   1.000
_cell.angle_alpha   90.00
_cell.angle_beta   90.00
_cell.angle_gamma   90.00
#
_symmetry.space_group_name_H-M   'P 1'
#
loop_
_entity.id
_entity.type
_entity.pdbx_description
1 polymer ?
#
loop_
_entity_poly.entity_id
_entity_poly.type
_entity_poly.pdbx_seq_one_letter_code
_entity_poly.pdbx_strand_id
1 'polypeptide(L)'
;MIFLFSTGLALLKGCIALCSTGVQDEKRNLLGIALTSGSFFRHLYSTLGRKALGMLAKGAVLNRTHEWSKKRSVLFSSRYLASLCSVTHSKFAWTSGPSSDRLLRTSQLAYRPIGAAPYSKEVKMRMATFDELPIPKFNYRECYANENRKFNAILFSGVAILGSSLLFFYYTDCFDIDAMLAPKSYRYRKVYRDPSESGGLFSKAWFQKSTQTEKVPVTTAVLSSGAPVDQTEESFTEKTAVHPKPVSWNLPEHVPYLLIGAGTASAAAAKAIQENDPDAKILIVGDDRYYPYKRPPLSKVLLWSSDDQLKSQLRFTTAGGKVATIFHRPETGYCRTVDLEQKTGIAVAFGRRILKLDVDAHEAILDDNSRIKYNKCLIATGAKPRIMPQIRNMEDDAQKYFTVFRDVADFLRLAEVSRHAKCITVVGGGLLGTELACALQAHCASNETKVVHVFPQAGCLSRLLPSYLSDWSVEHMRKLGIDVRPNTTVANAEEYSIEETSITRLVLSLDNGDKVKTDHVVMAIGVEPNVEIAKDSGLPLDETNGGIICDVELSCAPDVYAAGDCCSYYDFKQGHKRVEHHSHAERSGALAGNNMSGARKAYSYLRQFRSGLGPSLTFVSVGEVDSALPTVGYFKGYKGGREGISVPGGPNQLFKPGSPADLSKGVVFYLRDQHIVGVLLWNLPQSVPTARSLLTSEKRLNEPNEAVKLFEL
;
A
#
# COMPACT_ATOMS: atom_id res chain seq x y z
N MET A 1 -4.97 -30.78 -4.36
CA MET A 1 -4.57 -30.16 -3.07
C MET A 1 -5.60 -29.14 -2.59
N ILE A 2 -5.91 -28.09 -3.37
CA ILE A 2 -6.91 -27.05 -2.98
C ILE A 2 -8.28 -27.65 -2.66
N PHE A 3 -8.74 -28.63 -3.45
CA PHE A 3 -10.03 -29.31 -3.24
C PHE A 3 -10.07 -30.16 -1.94
N LEU A 4 -8.94 -30.76 -1.56
CA LEU A 4 -8.82 -31.54 -0.32
C LEU A 4 -8.77 -30.63 0.91
N PHE A 5 -8.11 -29.48 0.76
CA PHE A 5 -8.06 -28.45 1.80
C PHE A 5 -9.44 -27.83 2.04
N SER A 6 -10.22 -27.57 0.98
CA SER A 6 -11.58 -27.02 1.12
C SER A 6 -12.55 -28.03 1.76
N THR A 7 -12.44 -29.32 1.43
CA THR A 7 -13.27 -30.36 2.05
C THR A 7 -12.88 -30.62 3.51
N GLY A 8 -11.58 -30.57 3.84
CA GLY A 8 -11.11 -30.70 5.23
C GLY A 8 -11.57 -29.53 6.10
N LEU A 9 -11.53 -28.30 5.56
CA LEU A 9 -11.99 -27.11 6.28
C LEU A 9 -13.51 -27.09 6.47
N ALA A 10 -14.27 -27.62 5.50
CA ALA A 10 -15.73 -27.75 5.61
C ALA A 10 -16.14 -28.80 6.67
N LEU A 11 -15.43 -29.93 6.74
CA LEU A 11 -15.62 -30.94 7.79
C LEU A 11 -15.29 -30.38 9.18
N LEU A 12 -14.19 -29.64 9.30
CA LEU A 12 -13.79 -29.00 10.56
C LEU A 12 -14.82 -27.97 11.03
N LYS A 13 -15.35 -27.15 10.11
CA LYS A 13 -16.43 -26.19 10.41
C LYS A 13 -17.75 -26.89 10.80
N GLY A 14 -18.06 -28.02 10.18
CA GLY A 14 -19.23 -28.84 10.52
C GLY A 14 -19.13 -29.45 11.93
N CYS A 15 -17.96 -29.94 12.31
CA CYS A 15 -17.69 -30.45 13.65
C CYS A 15 -17.79 -29.35 14.72
N ILE A 16 -17.24 -28.16 14.45
CA ILE A 16 -17.31 -27.01 15.36
C ILE A 16 -18.76 -26.52 15.52
N ALA A 17 -19.56 -26.51 14.45
CA ALA A 17 -20.97 -26.13 14.52
C ALA A 17 -21.81 -27.10 15.36
N LEU A 18 -21.56 -28.40 15.26
CA LEU A 18 -22.24 -29.45 16.05
C LEU A 18 -21.87 -29.42 17.53
N CYS A 19 -20.64 -29.01 17.89
CA CYS A 19 -20.24 -28.79 19.28
C CYS A 19 -20.85 -27.51 19.89
N SER A 20 -21.34 -26.57 19.07
CA SER A 20 -21.89 -25.29 19.55
C SER A 20 -23.38 -25.33 19.91
N THR A 21 -24.10 -26.36 19.46
CA THR A 21 -25.50 -26.60 19.85
C THR A 21 -25.51 -27.46 21.11
N GLY A 22 -25.49 -26.81 22.28
CA GLY A 22 -25.43 -27.45 23.59
C GLY A 22 -26.61 -28.40 23.86
N VAL A 23 -26.47 -29.67 23.47
CA VAL A 23 -27.36 -30.76 23.84
C VAL A 23 -26.54 -31.75 24.67
N GLN A 24 -26.79 -31.75 25.97
CA GLN A 24 -26.25 -32.71 26.92
C GLN A 24 -26.83 -34.11 26.65
N ASP A 25 -26.08 -34.96 25.96
CA ASP A 25 -26.15 -36.42 26.17
C ASP A 25 -24.94 -37.12 25.52
N GLU A 26 -23.84 -37.17 26.28
CA GLU A 26 -22.61 -37.86 25.89
C GLU A 26 -22.71 -39.36 26.15
N LYS A 27 -22.96 -40.13 25.09
CA LYS A 27 -22.35 -41.46 24.79
C LYS A 27 -23.12 -42.25 23.72
N ARG A 28 -24.36 -41.87 23.36
CA ARG A 28 -25.16 -42.58 22.34
C ARG A 28 -25.11 -42.00 20.92
N ASN A 29 -24.70 -40.73 20.73
CA ASN A 29 -24.75 -40.09 19.40
C ASN A 29 -23.51 -40.29 18.51
N LEU A 30 -22.35 -40.64 19.06
CA LEU A 30 -21.13 -40.88 18.26
C LEU A 30 -21.17 -42.20 17.47
N LEU A 31 -21.87 -43.23 17.98
CA LEU A 31 -22.11 -44.46 17.22
C LEU A 31 -23.06 -44.22 16.03
N GLY A 32 -24.04 -43.31 16.19
CA GLY A 32 -24.95 -42.89 15.12
C GLY A 32 -24.27 -42.11 14.01
N ILE A 33 -23.28 -41.27 14.34
CA ILE A 33 -22.47 -40.50 13.38
C ILE A 33 -21.51 -41.41 12.60
N ALA A 34 -20.95 -42.45 13.25
CA ALA A 34 -20.12 -43.45 12.56
C ALA A 34 -20.91 -44.34 11.59
N LEU A 35 -22.17 -44.67 11.93
CA LEU A 35 -23.04 -45.49 11.07
C LEU A 35 -23.66 -44.71 9.90
N THR A 36 -23.92 -43.40 10.07
CA THR A 36 -24.46 -42.53 9.01
C THR A 36 -23.40 -42.03 8.03
N SER A 37 -22.14 -41.87 8.47
CA SER A 37 -21.00 -41.59 7.58
C SER A 37 -20.62 -42.81 6.71
N GLY A 38 -20.78 -44.03 7.24
CA GLY A 38 -20.58 -45.26 6.47
C GLY A 38 -21.62 -45.49 5.36
N SER A 39 -22.89 -45.11 5.58
CA SER A 39 -23.94 -45.20 4.56
C SER A 39 -23.81 -44.11 3.48
N PHE A 40 -23.33 -42.92 3.85
CA PHE A 40 -23.03 -41.85 2.89
C PHE A 40 -21.87 -42.22 1.95
N PHE A 41 -20.80 -42.84 2.49
CA PHE A 41 -19.67 -43.33 1.67
C PHE A 41 -20.07 -44.51 0.76
N ARG A 42 -20.94 -45.43 1.21
CA ARG A 42 -21.51 -46.48 0.34
C ARG A 42 -22.37 -45.91 -0.78
N HIS A 43 -23.15 -44.87 -0.51
CA HIS A 43 -23.98 -44.23 -1.53
C HIS A 43 -23.11 -43.51 -2.57
N LEU A 44 -22.10 -42.76 -2.13
CA LEU A 44 -21.14 -42.07 -3.00
C LEU A 44 -20.37 -43.06 -3.91
N TYR A 45 -19.96 -44.22 -3.37
CA TYR A 45 -19.30 -45.28 -4.14
C TYR A 45 -20.25 -45.94 -5.15
N SER A 46 -21.53 -46.13 -4.80
CA SER A 46 -22.54 -46.73 -5.71
C SER A 46 -22.98 -45.80 -6.84
N THR A 47 -22.91 -44.48 -6.62
CA THR A 47 -23.32 -43.45 -7.59
C THR A 47 -22.16 -43.07 -8.52
N LEU A 48 -20.92 -43.09 -8.02
CA LEU A 48 -19.71 -42.92 -8.84
C LEU A 48 -19.37 -44.21 -9.61
N GLY A 49 -19.59 -45.39 -9.04
CA GLY A 49 -19.40 -46.68 -9.71
C GLY A 49 -20.36 -46.94 -10.87
N ARG A 50 -21.62 -46.45 -10.78
CA ARG A 50 -22.61 -46.57 -11.87
C ARG A 50 -22.37 -45.62 -13.04
N LYS A 51 -21.68 -44.49 -12.84
CA LYS A 51 -21.24 -43.61 -13.94
C LYS A 51 -19.97 -44.08 -14.64
N ALA A 52 -19.11 -44.83 -13.96
CA ALA A 52 -17.94 -45.47 -14.57
C ALA A 52 -18.29 -46.73 -15.38
N LEU A 53 -19.34 -47.48 -15.02
CA LEU A 53 -19.81 -48.64 -15.80
C LEU A 53 -20.61 -48.27 -17.07
N GLY A 54 -21.12 -47.04 -17.19
CA GLY A 54 -21.82 -46.57 -18.39
C GLY A 54 -20.90 -46.15 -19.54
N MET A 55 -19.62 -45.83 -19.26
CA MET A 55 -18.63 -45.42 -20.27
C MET A 55 -17.74 -46.56 -20.77
N LEU A 56 -17.83 -47.75 -20.18
CA LEU A 56 -17.10 -48.96 -20.62
C LEU A 56 -17.94 -49.91 -21.49
N ALA A 57 -19.20 -49.60 -21.79
CA ALA A 57 -20.09 -50.42 -22.63
C ALA A 57 -20.16 -50.00 -24.11
N LYS A 58 -19.29 -49.09 -24.59
CA LYS A 58 -19.31 -48.62 -26.00
C LYS A 58 -17.96 -48.65 -26.74
N GLY A 59 -16.96 -49.36 -26.24
CA GLY A 59 -15.70 -49.54 -26.97
C GLY A 59 -15.04 -50.86 -26.66
N ALA A 60 -14.84 -51.66 -27.70
CA ALA A 60 -14.08 -52.92 -27.75
C ALA A 60 -14.83 -54.23 -27.43
N VAL A 61 -15.52 -54.75 -28.45
CA VAL A 61 -15.46 -56.18 -28.78
C VAL A 61 -14.81 -56.29 -30.16
N LEU A 62 -13.52 -56.66 -30.19
CA LEU A 62 -12.87 -57.35 -31.31
C LEU A 62 -11.74 -58.22 -30.72
N ASN A 63 -12.00 -59.54 -30.75
CA ASN A 63 -11.12 -60.73 -30.64
C ASN A 63 -10.17 -60.88 -29.43
N ARG A 64 -10.37 -61.87 -28.54
CA ARG A 64 -9.95 -63.31 -28.60
C ARG A 64 -8.43 -63.45 -28.84
N THR A 65 -7.59 -64.08 -28.00
CA THR A 65 -7.62 -65.46 -27.47
C THR A 65 -6.49 -65.74 -26.44
N HIS A 66 -6.70 -66.75 -25.55
CA HIS A 66 -5.75 -67.68 -24.88
C HIS A 66 -4.66 -67.14 -23.90
N GLU A 67 -4.22 -67.77 -22.81
CA GLU A 67 -4.71 -68.82 -21.89
C GLU A 67 -3.68 -68.94 -20.73
N TRP A 68 -4.17 -69.07 -19.48
CA TRP A 68 -3.71 -69.83 -18.30
C TRP A 68 -2.21 -70.04 -17.93
N SER A 69 -1.84 -69.79 -16.65
CA SER A 69 -1.47 -70.84 -15.64
C SER A 69 -0.71 -70.36 -14.37
N LYS A 70 -1.40 -70.48 -13.22
CA LYS A 70 -1.04 -71.01 -11.86
C LYS A 70 0.18 -70.55 -11.01
N LYS A 71 -0.18 -70.17 -9.75
CA LYS A 71 0.29 -70.60 -8.39
C LYS A 71 1.78 -70.36 -8.01
N ARG A 72 2.22 -70.11 -6.77
CA ARG A 72 1.66 -70.11 -5.40
C ARG A 72 2.68 -69.40 -4.47
N SER A 73 2.14 -68.62 -3.53
CA SER A 73 2.53 -68.32 -2.13
C SER A 73 3.76 -68.97 -1.44
N VAL A 74 4.31 -68.21 -0.47
CA VAL A 74 4.75 -68.57 0.92
C VAL A 74 6.22 -68.22 1.27
N LEU A 75 6.45 -67.25 2.19
CA LEU A 75 7.07 -67.42 3.54
C LEU A 75 7.56 -66.08 4.14
N PHE A 76 7.23 -65.91 5.42
CA PHE A 76 7.69 -64.89 6.38
C PHE A 76 9.01 -65.31 7.02
N SER A 77 9.94 -64.39 7.30
CA SER A 77 10.69 -64.37 8.57
C SER A 77 11.56 -63.11 8.77
N SER A 78 11.24 -62.40 9.86
CA SER A 78 12.09 -61.70 10.85
C SER A 78 13.35 -60.90 10.44
N ARG A 79 13.36 -59.61 10.79
CA ARG A 79 14.31 -58.91 11.72
C ARG A 79 14.48 -57.44 11.31
N TYR A 80 13.88 -56.50 12.04
CA TYR A 80 14.32 -55.10 12.08
C TYR A 80 13.95 -54.48 13.45
N LEU A 81 14.91 -54.53 14.38
CA LEU A 81 15.03 -53.64 15.54
C LEU A 81 16.54 -53.43 15.74
N ALA A 82 16.92 -52.16 15.97
CA ALA A 82 18.28 -51.61 16.10
C ALA A 82 19.00 -51.21 14.79
N SER A 83 18.75 -49.98 14.32
CA SER A 83 19.80 -48.95 14.15
C SER A 83 19.16 -47.66 13.60
N LEU A 84 18.77 -46.77 14.51
CA LEU A 84 18.47 -45.36 14.22
C LEU A 84 19.65 -44.56 14.75
N CYS A 85 20.76 -44.57 14.02
CA CYS A 85 21.85 -43.59 14.08
C CYS A 85 22.75 -43.77 12.84
N SER A 86 23.01 -42.67 12.14
CA SER A 86 23.84 -42.51 10.94
C SER A 86 23.26 -43.07 9.62
N VAL A 87 22.65 -42.19 8.80
CA VAL A 87 22.89 -42.06 7.35
C VAL A 87 22.36 -40.67 6.91
N THR A 88 23.23 -39.65 6.92
CA THR A 88 23.20 -38.58 5.91
C THR A 88 24.61 -37.97 5.87
N HIS A 89 25.50 -38.52 5.05
CA HIS A 89 26.52 -37.78 4.28
C HIS A 89 27.30 -38.71 3.34
N SER A 90 27.03 -38.63 2.04
CA SER A 90 28.00 -38.74 0.93
C SER A 90 27.28 -38.35 -0.37
N LYS A 91 27.48 -37.11 -0.81
CA LYS A 91 28.35 -36.71 -1.94
C LYS A 91 27.78 -37.04 -3.33
N PHE A 92 27.12 -36.04 -3.93
CA PHE A 92 27.43 -35.66 -5.32
C PHE A 92 28.16 -34.32 -5.25
N ALA A 93 29.48 -34.37 -5.38
CA ALA A 93 30.32 -33.22 -5.67
C ALA A 93 30.72 -33.34 -7.14
N TRP A 94 30.47 -32.29 -7.92
CA TRP A 94 31.15 -32.07 -9.19
C TRP A 94 32.48 -31.37 -8.88
N THR A 95 33.58 -32.10 -9.03
CA THR A 95 34.93 -31.51 -9.05
C THR A 95 35.48 -31.60 -10.46
N SER A 96 35.81 -30.43 -10.99
CA SER A 96 36.69 -30.19 -12.13
C SER A 96 38.09 -30.78 -11.90
N GLY A 97 38.73 -31.25 -12.97
CA GLY A 97 40.13 -31.71 -12.98
C GLY A 97 40.54 -32.35 -14.32
N PRO A 98 41.86 -32.44 -14.65
CA PRO A 98 42.44 -31.56 -15.69
C PRO A 98 43.36 -32.26 -16.72
N SER A 99 43.91 -31.43 -17.63
CA SER A 99 45.28 -31.42 -18.19
C SER A 99 45.47 -31.63 -19.72
N SER A 100 45.90 -30.55 -20.38
CA SER A 100 47.19 -30.37 -21.10
C SER A 100 47.03 -29.28 -22.18
N ASP A 101 48.02 -28.51 -22.64
CA ASP A 101 49.18 -27.81 -22.09
C ASP A 101 49.66 -26.91 -23.26
N ARG A 102 50.22 -25.71 -22.98
CA ARG A 102 51.23 -25.03 -23.84
C ARG A 102 50.82 -24.35 -25.18
N LEU A 103 50.88 -23.01 -25.23
CA LEU A 103 51.95 -22.23 -25.92
C LEU A 103 51.64 -20.70 -26.01
N LEU A 104 52.61 -19.90 -25.52
CA LEU A 104 53.07 -18.56 -25.97
C LEU A 104 52.13 -17.34 -25.74
N ARG A 105 52.44 -16.46 -24.78
CA ARG A 105 53.41 -15.32 -24.77
C ARG A 105 52.99 -14.09 -25.60
N THR A 106 52.85 -12.98 -24.86
CA THR A 106 53.25 -11.58 -25.16
C THR A 106 52.72 -10.89 -26.42
N SER A 107 51.97 -9.80 -26.26
CA SER A 107 52.48 -8.42 -26.46
C SER A 107 51.36 -7.36 -26.45
N GLN A 108 51.64 -6.25 -25.77
CA GLN A 108 50.99 -4.95 -25.94
C GLN A 108 50.99 -4.52 -27.43
N LEU A 109 49.93 -3.83 -27.90
CA LEU A 109 50.00 -2.48 -28.52
C LEU A 109 48.76 -2.15 -29.37
N ALA A 110 48.36 -0.88 -29.21
CA ALA A 110 47.88 0.05 -30.22
C ALA A 110 46.45 -0.06 -30.79
N TYR A 111 45.66 0.94 -30.37
CA TYR A 111 44.75 1.74 -31.19
C TYR A 111 45.12 1.82 -32.69
N ARG A 112 44.14 1.54 -33.56
CA ARG A 112 43.70 2.47 -34.63
C ARG A 112 42.37 1.99 -35.27
N PRO A 113 41.45 2.92 -35.59
CA PRO A 113 40.20 2.64 -36.30
C PRO A 113 40.42 2.73 -37.82
N ILE A 114 39.62 2.02 -38.63
CA ILE A 114 39.27 2.37 -40.03
C ILE A 114 38.18 1.40 -40.51
N GLY A 115 37.17 1.96 -41.19
CA GLY A 115 36.72 1.42 -42.47
C GLY A 115 35.40 0.65 -42.51
N ALA A 116 34.34 1.34 -42.93
CA ALA A 116 33.09 0.77 -43.40
C ALA A 116 33.25 0.05 -44.76
N ALA A 117 32.65 -1.13 -44.91
CA ALA A 117 32.02 -1.63 -46.14
C ALA A 117 31.22 -2.94 -45.86
N PRO A 118 30.18 -3.25 -46.64
CA PRO A 118 29.02 -4.04 -46.19
C PRO A 118 29.11 -5.53 -46.55
N TYR A 119 28.58 -6.40 -45.70
CA TYR A 119 28.27 -7.78 -46.09
C TYR A 119 26.93 -8.23 -45.51
N SER A 120 25.93 -8.27 -46.39
CA SER A 120 24.67 -8.99 -46.20
C SER A 120 24.92 -10.50 -46.20
N LYS A 121 24.60 -11.18 -45.10
CA LYS A 121 24.30 -12.62 -45.09
C LYS A 121 23.09 -12.84 -44.19
N GLU A 122 21.94 -13.02 -44.81
CA GLU A 122 20.77 -13.61 -44.18
C GLU A 122 21.13 -15.00 -43.63
N VAL A 123 21.04 -15.18 -42.32
CA VAL A 123 21.04 -16.50 -41.69
C VAL A 123 19.59 -16.92 -41.55
N LYS A 124 19.09 -17.75 -42.48
CA LYS A 124 17.84 -18.48 -42.30
C LYS A 124 18.05 -19.53 -41.21
N MET A 125 17.50 -19.31 -40.01
CA MET A 125 17.35 -20.38 -39.02
C MET A 125 16.41 -21.45 -39.57
N ARG A 126 16.89 -22.69 -39.67
CA ARG A 126 16.07 -23.86 -39.98
C ARG A 126 15.45 -24.35 -38.67
N MET A 127 14.13 -24.30 -38.53
CA MET A 127 13.44 -24.98 -37.43
C MET A 127 13.53 -26.50 -37.65
N ALA A 128 13.89 -27.24 -36.59
CA ALA A 128 13.90 -28.70 -36.61
C ALA A 128 12.48 -29.24 -36.91
N THR A 129 12.37 -30.15 -37.87
CA THR A 129 11.13 -30.86 -38.17
C THR A 129 10.86 -31.93 -37.12
N PHE A 130 9.57 -32.22 -36.86
CA PHE A 130 9.09 -33.12 -35.80
C PHE A 130 9.75 -34.51 -35.77
N ASP A 131 10.36 -34.93 -36.88
CA ASP A 131 11.06 -36.20 -37.04
C ASP A 131 12.43 -36.26 -36.34
N GLU A 132 12.96 -35.13 -35.87
CA GLU A 132 14.29 -35.04 -35.21
C GLU A 132 14.22 -35.08 -33.68
N LEU A 133 13.02 -35.22 -33.09
CA LEU A 133 12.85 -35.31 -31.64
C LEU A 133 13.08 -36.75 -31.15
N PRO A 134 13.94 -36.98 -30.12
CA PRO A 134 14.18 -38.31 -29.60
C PRO A 134 12.91 -38.89 -28.97
N ILE A 135 12.45 -40.02 -29.51
CA ILE A 135 11.28 -40.75 -29.00
C ILE A 135 11.61 -41.26 -27.58
N PRO A 136 10.79 -40.94 -26.55
CA PRO A 136 11.00 -41.44 -25.20
C PRO A 136 10.97 -42.96 -25.15
N LYS A 137 12.03 -43.58 -24.59
CA LYS A 137 12.17 -45.04 -24.46
C LYS A 137 11.16 -45.71 -23.49
N PHE A 138 10.27 -44.93 -22.86
CA PHE A 138 9.35 -45.42 -21.85
C PHE A 138 7.90 -45.16 -22.26
N ASN A 139 7.05 -46.18 -22.13
CA ASN A 139 5.63 -46.08 -22.37
C ASN A 139 5.01 -45.10 -21.35
N TYR A 140 4.26 -44.11 -21.82
CA TYR A 140 3.55 -43.13 -20.97
C TYR A 140 2.79 -43.79 -19.82
N ARG A 141 2.20 -44.96 -20.05
CA ARG A 141 1.46 -45.73 -19.05
C ARG A 141 2.34 -46.18 -17.87
N GLU A 142 3.59 -46.54 -18.12
CA GLU A 142 4.53 -46.97 -17.08
C GLU A 142 5.04 -45.78 -16.27
N CYS A 143 5.35 -44.67 -16.95
CA CYS A 143 5.77 -43.45 -16.27
C CYS A 143 4.66 -42.90 -15.37
N TYR A 144 3.43 -42.86 -15.87
CA TYR A 144 2.25 -42.46 -15.09
C TYR A 144 1.99 -43.38 -13.90
N ALA A 145 2.09 -44.70 -14.10
CA ALA A 145 1.88 -45.65 -13.01
C ALA A 145 2.96 -45.55 -11.92
N ASN A 146 4.22 -45.29 -12.30
CA ASN A 146 5.32 -45.13 -11.36
C ASN A 146 5.17 -43.86 -10.52
N GLU A 147 4.87 -42.72 -11.16
CA GLU A 147 4.65 -41.46 -10.45
C GLU A 147 3.41 -41.51 -9.56
N ASN A 148 2.33 -42.17 -10.00
CA ASN A 148 1.14 -42.33 -9.18
C ASN A 148 1.37 -43.23 -7.95
N ARG A 149 2.25 -44.25 -8.05
CA ARG A 149 2.67 -45.04 -6.87
C ARG A 149 3.46 -44.20 -5.87
N LYS A 150 4.41 -43.38 -6.34
CA LYS A 150 5.18 -42.48 -5.46
C LYS A 150 4.27 -41.47 -4.76
N PHE A 151 3.34 -40.87 -5.50
CA PHE A 151 2.37 -39.93 -4.93
C PHE A 151 1.48 -40.59 -3.86
N ASN A 152 0.94 -41.78 -4.14
CA ASN A 152 0.13 -42.51 -3.18
C ASN A 152 0.93 -42.94 -1.94
N ALA A 153 2.20 -43.34 -2.10
CA ALA A 153 3.07 -43.67 -0.97
C ALA A 153 3.27 -42.46 -0.04
N ILE A 154 3.54 -41.27 -0.61
CA ILE A 154 3.68 -40.01 0.14
C ILE A 154 2.38 -39.70 0.90
N LEU A 155 1.23 -39.87 0.24
CA LEU A 155 -0.08 -39.64 0.85
C LEU A 155 -0.33 -40.56 2.05
N PHE A 156 -0.07 -41.86 1.91
CA PHE A 156 -0.23 -42.82 3.00
C PHE A 156 0.71 -42.54 4.18
N SER A 157 1.97 -42.16 3.91
CA SER A 157 2.89 -41.76 4.98
C SER A 157 2.44 -40.49 5.70
N GLY A 158 1.89 -39.50 4.98
CA GLY A 158 1.37 -38.28 5.60
C GLY A 158 0.17 -38.54 6.52
N VAL A 159 -0.75 -39.40 6.09
CA VAL A 159 -1.91 -39.80 6.90
C VAL A 159 -1.49 -40.60 8.13
N ALA A 160 -0.50 -41.49 7.99
CA ALA A 160 0.02 -42.26 9.13
C ALA A 160 0.69 -41.35 10.17
N ILE A 161 1.51 -40.38 9.75
CA ILE A 161 2.15 -39.41 10.65
C ILE A 161 1.11 -38.56 11.38
N LEU A 162 0.11 -38.04 10.66
CA LEU A 162 -0.97 -37.26 11.26
C LEU A 162 -1.78 -38.09 12.28
N GLY A 163 -2.11 -39.34 11.92
CA GLY A 163 -2.80 -40.27 12.81
C GLY A 163 -2.01 -40.59 14.07
N SER A 164 -0.71 -40.87 13.93
CA SER A 164 0.19 -41.13 15.06
C SER A 164 0.38 -39.89 15.94
N SER A 165 0.51 -38.70 15.37
CA SER A 165 0.59 -37.45 16.14
C SER A 165 -0.70 -37.17 16.91
N LEU A 166 -1.87 -37.35 16.28
CA LEU A 166 -3.16 -37.20 16.96
C LEU A 166 -3.36 -38.23 18.07
N LEU A 167 -2.92 -39.47 17.85
CA LEU A 167 -2.97 -40.53 18.87
C LEU A 167 -2.00 -40.24 20.02
N PHE A 168 -0.79 -39.76 19.73
CA PHE A 168 0.16 -39.31 20.73
C PHE A 168 -0.45 -38.18 21.57
N PHE A 169 -1.01 -37.15 20.94
CA PHE A 169 -1.67 -36.05 21.66
C PHE A 169 -2.87 -36.50 22.49
N TYR A 170 -3.64 -37.49 22.03
CA TYR A 170 -4.74 -38.07 22.80
C TYR A 170 -4.26 -38.79 24.07
N TYR A 171 -3.09 -39.41 24.04
CA TYR A 171 -2.56 -40.17 25.18
C TYR A 171 -1.64 -39.37 26.11
N THR A 172 -1.08 -38.24 25.66
CA THR A 172 -0.12 -37.46 26.45
C THR A 172 -0.71 -36.22 27.14
N ASP A 173 -2.03 -36.02 27.16
CA ASP A 173 -2.72 -34.89 27.81
C ASP A 173 -2.07 -33.51 27.53
N CYS A 174 -1.46 -33.35 26.35
CA CYS A 174 -0.70 -32.14 26.00
C CYS A 174 -1.58 -30.94 25.62
N PHE A 175 -2.91 -31.08 25.71
CA PHE A 175 -3.87 -29.99 25.54
C PHE A 175 -4.93 -30.07 26.63
N ASP A 176 -4.80 -29.18 27.62
CA ASP A 176 -5.87 -28.89 28.58
C ASP A 176 -7.00 -28.15 27.84
N ILE A 177 -7.90 -28.94 27.21
CA ILE A 177 -9.01 -28.45 26.37
C ILE A 177 -10.00 -27.60 27.19
N ASP A 178 -10.05 -27.80 28.51
CA ASP A 178 -10.90 -27.02 29.42
C ASP A 178 -10.47 -25.54 29.51
N ALA A 179 -9.20 -25.22 29.24
CA ALA A 179 -8.71 -23.84 29.20
C ALA A 179 -9.13 -23.07 27.93
N MET A 180 -9.48 -23.77 26.84
CA MET A 180 -9.87 -23.16 25.56
C MET A 180 -11.38 -22.91 25.41
N LEU A 181 -12.21 -23.52 26.25
CA LEU A 181 -13.68 -23.42 26.18
C LEU A 181 -14.32 -22.55 27.28
N ALA A 182 -13.52 -21.91 28.15
CA ALA A 182 -14.06 -21.01 29.17
C ALA A 182 -14.72 -19.75 28.54
N PRO A 183 -15.97 -19.39 28.89
CA PRO A 183 -16.65 -18.22 28.37
C PRO A 183 -15.97 -16.89 28.80
N LYS A 184 -16.00 -15.89 27.90
CA LYS A 184 -15.35 -14.57 28.03
C LYS A 184 -15.85 -13.66 29.18
N SER A 185 -16.58 -14.17 30.18
CA SER A 185 -17.12 -13.38 31.29
C SER A 185 -16.39 -13.53 32.64
N TYR A 186 -15.26 -14.24 32.70
CA TYR A 186 -14.48 -14.41 33.94
C TYR A 186 -12.99 -14.11 33.76
N ARG A 187 -12.62 -12.84 33.50
CA ARG A 187 -11.26 -12.32 33.78
C ARG A 187 -11.32 -10.83 34.11
N TYR A 188 -11.86 -10.48 35.28
CA TYR A 188 -11.44 -9.31 36.06
C TYR A 188 -11.86 -9.53 37.51
N ARG A 189 -11.06 -10.29 38.26
CA ARG A 189 -11.06 -10.18 39.72
C ARG A 189 -9.68 -9.66 40.10
N LYS A 190 -9.63 -8.35 40.36
CA LYS A 190 -8.50 -7.70 41.04
C LYS A 190 -8.28 -8.45 42.35
N VAL A 191 -7.10 -9.06 42.48
CA VAL A 191 -6.59 -9.53 43.77
C VAL A 191 -6.22 -8.27 44.56
N TYR A 192 -7.13 -7.81 45.41
CA TYR A 192 -6.76 -6.95 46.53
C TYR A 192 -6.11 -7.86 47.57
N ARG A 193 -4.82 -7.60 47.82
CA ARG A 193 -4.07 -8.16 48.93
C ARG A 193 -4.53 -7.43 50.18
N ASP A 194 -5.17 -8.14 51.09
CA ASP A 194 -5.59 -7.63 52.39
C ASP A 194 -4.35 -7.48 53.29
N PRO A 195 -4.03 -6.27 53.79
CA PRO A 195 -2.97 -6.08 54.76
C PRO A 195 -3.61 -6.01 56.16
N SER A 196 -3.81 -7.16 56.78
CA SER A 196 -4.09 -7.24 58.21
C SER A 196 -3.41 -8.47 58.79
N GLU A 197 -2.14 -8.33 59.18
CA GLU A 197 -1.60 -8.85 60.43
C GLU A 197 -0.13 -8.39 60.59
N SER A 198 0.18 -7.96 61.83
CA SER A 198 1.48 -7.53 62.36
C SER A 198 1.96 -6.08 62.10
N GLY A 199 1.76 -5.24 63.13
CA GLY A 199 2.84 -4.36 63.60
C GLY A 199 2.69 -2.84 63.43
N GLY A 200 2.08 -2.18 64.43
CA GLY A 200 2.75 -1.06 65.10
C GLY A 200 2.46 0.40 64.68
N LEU A 201 1.70 1.07 65.55
CA LEU A 201 1.86 2.44 66.05
C LEU A 201 1.53 3.70 65.18
N PHE A 202 0.79 4.59 65.86
CA PHE A 202 0.64 6.05 65.73
C PHE A 202 -0.49 6.68 64.87
N SER A 203 -1.61 6.89 65.59
CA SER A 203 -2.31 8.17 65.84
C SER A 203 -3.06 8.92 64.72
N LYS A 204 -4.39 8.97 64.93
CA LYS A 204 -5.27 10.16 65.07
C LYS A 204 -5.08 11.29 64.04
N ALA A 205 -6.15 11.69 63.33
CA ALA A 205 -7.21 12.58 63.82
C ALA A 205 -7.82 13.53 62.75
N TRP A 206 -9.16 13.65 62.80
CA TRP A 206 -9.98 14.88 62.68
C TRP A 206 -10.44 15.49 61.32
N PHE A 207 -11.74 15.83 61.35
CA PHE A 207 -12.54 16.86 60.63
C PHE A 207 -13.37 16.56 59.34
N GLN A 208 -14.59 16.06 59.58
CA GLN A 208 -15.92 16.73 59.43
C GLN A 208 -16.34 17.52 58.15
N LYS A 209 -17.45 17.01 57.57
CA LYS A 209 -18.79 17.63 57.30
C LYS A 209 -19.12 18.42 56.02
N SER A 210 -20.27 18.00 55.45
CA SER A 210 -21.36 18.73 54.74
C SER A 210 -21.08 19.27 53.33
N THR A 211 -21.97 19.25 52.34
CA THR A 211 -23.45 19.15 52.31
C THR A 211 -23.94 18.71 50.92
N GLN A 212 -25.14 18.13 50.86
CA GLN A 212 -25.88 17.68 49.66
C GLN A 212 -26.44 18.83 48.80
N THR A 213 -26.66 18.60 47.49
CA THR A 213 -28.01 18.60 46.86
C THR A 213 -27.98 18.17 45.37
N GLU A 214 -28.72 17.08 45.07
CA GLU A 214 -29.64 16.75 43.94
C GLU A 214 -29.50 17.43 42.54
N LYS A 215 -29.82 16.86 41.36
CA LYS A 215 -30.37 15.57 40.86
C LYS A 215 -30.39 15.59 39.29
N VAL A 216 -30.32 14.40 38.65
CA VAL A 216 -31.10 13.94 37.43
C VAL A 216 -30.50 14.26 36.01
N PRO A 217 -30.72 13.45 34.93
CA PRO A 217 -29.92 12.27 34.52
C PRO A 217 -29.70 12.14 32.96
N VAL A 218 -29.30 10.93 32.51
CA VAL A 218 -29.64 10.25 31.23
C VAL A 218 -28.54 10.09 30.15
N THR A 219 -28.21 8.80 29.96
CA THR A 219 -27.72 8.05 28.79
C THR A 219 -26.34 8.31 28.18
N THR A 220 -25.46 7.35 28.46
CA THR A 220 -24.29 6.99 27.65
C THR A 220 -24.46 5.55 27.20
N ALA A 221 -24.36 5.30 25.89
CA ALA A 221 -23.85 4.12 25.16
C ALA A 221 -24.42 4.17 23.73
N VAL A 222 -23.73 3.84 22.63
CA VAL A 222 -22.73 2.79 22.37
C VAL A 222 -21.92 3.19 21.10
N LEU A 223 -20.71 2.63 20.96
CA LEU A 223 -19.91 2.40 19.73
C LEU A 223 -18.79 3.40 19.39
N SER A 224 -17.65 3.28 20.10
CA SER A 224 -16.33 3.43 19.47
C SER A 224 -15.41 2.29 19.94
N SER A 225 -15.12 1.34 19.06
CA SER A 225 -13.99 0.42 19.22
C SER A 225 -12.87 0.88 18.28
N GLY A 226 -12.04 1.78 18.81
CA GLY A 226 -10.73 2.14 18.28
C GLY A 226 -9.67 1.79 19.33
N ALA A 227 -8.47 1.45 18.87
CA ALA A 227 -7.31 0.96 19.62
C ALA A 227 -6.93 1.79 20.87
N PRO A 228 -6.11 1.23 21.80
CA PRO A 228 -5.87 1.81 23.12
C PRO A 228 -5.34 3.24 23.02
N VAL A 229 -6.04 4.13 23.70
CA VAL A 229 -5.61 5.51 23.97
C VAL A 229 -4.58 5.43 25.08
N ASP A 230 -3.33 5.77 24.77
CA ASP A 230 -2.38 6.12 25.81
C ASP A 230 -2.62 7.59 26.19
N GLN A 231 -3.08 7.79 27.42
CA GLN A 231 -3.34 9.10 28.01
C GLN A 231 -2.09 9.54 28.76
N THR A 232 -1.43 10.58 28.24
CA THR A 232 -0.98 11.78 28.98
C THR A 232 -0.22 12.67 27.99
N GLU A 233 -0.95 13.42 27.16
CA GLU A 233 -0.36 14.56 26.42
C GLU A 233 -0.07 15.65 27.46
N GLU A 234 1.18 15.74 27.91
CA GLU A 234 1.70 16.90 28.63
C GLU A 234 1.39 18.17 27.84
N SER A 235 1.06 19.24 28.56
CA SER A 235 0.81 20.58 28.03
C SER A 235 2.03 21.09 27.26
N PHE A 236 2.03 20.94 25.93
CA PHE A 236 3.05 21.50 25.04
C PHE A 236 2.93 23.02 24.97
N THR A 237 3.58 23.70 25.92
CA THR A 237 3.88 25.13 25.88
C THR A 237 5.20 25.37 25.15
N GLU A 238 5.22 25.36 23.82
CA GLU A 238 6.28 26.05 23.08
C GLU A 238 5.70 26.88 21.94
N LYS A 239 5.97 28.19 22.02
CA LYS A 239 5.55 29.24 21.08
C LYS A 239 6.55 29.41 19.92
N THR A 240 7.37 28.40 19.64
CA THR A 240 8.54 28.55 18.76
C THR A 240 8.23 28.06 17.35
N ALA A 241 8.63 28.83 16.34
CA ALA A 241 8.54 28.41 14.94
C ALA A 241 9.40 27.16 14.69
N VAL A 242 8.97 26.29 13.78
CA VAL A 242 9.72 25.06 13.48
C VAL A 242 10.82 25.37 12.46
N HIS A 243 12.07 25.18 12.87
CA HIS A 243 13.24 25.42 12.04
C HIS A 243 13.80 24.12 11.46
N PRO A 244 14.45 24.17 10.28
CA PRO A 244 15.15 23.03 9.72
C PRO A 244 16.30 22.60 10.64
N LYS A 245 16.46 21.30 10.84
CA LYS A 245 17.53 20.69 11.63
C LYS A 245 18.87 20.80 10.90
N PRO A 246 20.01 20.84 11.62
CA PRO A 246 21.33 20.81 11.00
C PRO A 246 21.56 19.49 10.25
N VAL A 247 22.44 19.54 9.25
CA VAL A 247 22.88 18.33 8.54
C VAL A 247 23.51 17.36 9.54
N SER A 248 23.12 16.10 9.48
CA SER A 248 23.63 15.07 10.38
C SER A 248 24.99 14.55 9.90
N TRP A 249 25.90 14.37 10.84
CA TRP A 249 27.24 13.83 10.63
C TRP A 249 27.49 12.69 11.60
N ASN A 250 28.60 11.95 11.41
CA ASN A 250 29.00 10.84 12.27
C ASN A 250 27.86 9.81 12.45
N LEU A 251 27.36 9.32 11.32
CA LEU A 251 26.32 8.31 11.28
C LEU A 251 26.88 6.95 11.73
N PRO A 252 26.04 6.07 12.31
CA PRO A 252 26.48 4.75 12.76
C PRO A 252 27.04 3.91 11.61
N GLU A 253 28.06 3.09 11.88
CA GLU A 253 28.69 2.24 10.87
C GLU A 253 27.78 1.07 10.46
N HIS A 254 26.91 0.62 11.38
CA HIS A 254 25.96 -0.47 11.18
C HIS A 254 24.61 -0.18 11.82
N VAL A 255 23.53 -0.56 11.13
CA VAL A 255 22.17 -0.54 11.67
C VAL A 255 21.38 -1.78 11.25
N PRO A 256 20.59 -2.40 12.13
CA PRO A 256 19.69 -3.49 11.75
C PRO A 256 18.70 -3.10 10.64
N TYR A 257 18.06 -1.93 10.77
CA TYR A 257 17.07 -1.46 9.80
C TYR A 257 17.46 -0.08 9.27
N LEU A 258 17.72 0.00 7.96
CA LEU A 258 17.99 1.25 7.25
C LEU A 258 16.78 1.64 6.40
N LEU A 259 16.20 2.81 6.65
CA LEU A 259 15.07 3.34 5.87
C LEU A 259 15.52 4.58 5.09
N ILE A 260 15.47 4.52 3.77
CA ILE A 260 15.97 5.56 2.86
C ILE A 260 14.81 6.44 2.39
N GLY A 261 14.85 7.70 2.75
CA GLY A 261 13.79 8.69 2.57
C GLY A 261 13.03 8.94 3.88
N ALA A 262 12.89 10.21 4.28
CA ALA A 262 12.23 10.60 5.54
C ALA A 262 10.72 10.92 5.36
N GLY A 263 10.02 10.14 4.54
CA GLY A 263 8.60 10.35 4.23
C GLY A 263 7.62 9.50 5.04
N THR A 264 6.34 9.54 4.63
CA THR A 264 5.25 8.75 5.22
C THR A 264 5.51 7.24 5.20
N ALA A 265 6.08 6.70 4.12
CA ALA A 265 6.35 5.28 4.01
C ALA A 265 7.38 4.81 5.06
N SER A 266 8.49 5.53 5.23
CA SER A 266 9.48 5.22 6.27
C SER A 266 8.94 5.42 7.68
N ALA A 267 8.12 6.45 7.92
CA ALA A 267 7.48 6.63 9.23
C ALA A 267 6.56 5.44 9.58
N ALA A 268 5.79 4.95 8.61
CA ALA A 268 4.92 3.78 8.80
C ALA A 268 5.72 2.48 8.95
N ALA A 269 6.81 2.31 8.19
CA ALA A 269 7.70 1.17 8.31
C ALA A 269 8.40 1.13 9.67
N ALA A 270 8.97 2.26 10.12
CA ALA A 270 9.62 2.36 11.42
C ALA A 270 8.67 2.00 12.56
N LYS A 271 7.43 2.48 12.50
CA LYS A 271 6.38 2.11 13.45
C LYS A 271 6.09 0.61 13.43
N ALA A 272 5.88 0.02 12.25
CA ALA A 272 5.56 -1.40 12.12
C ALA A 272 6.72 -2.31 12.58
N ILE A 273 7.97 -1.92 12.30
CA ILE A 273 9.15 -2.62 12.80
C ILE A 273 9.19 -2.55 14.33
N GLN A 274 9.05 -1.35 14.92
CA GLN A 274 9.07 -1.17 16.37
C GLN A 274 7.95 -1.94 17.10
N GLU A 275 6.78 -2.11 16.46
CA GLU A 275 5.67 -2.91 17.00
C GLU A 275 5.96 -4.42 17.01
N ASN A 276 6.76 -4.92 16.07
CA ASN A 276 7.10 -6.34 15.95
C ASN A 276 8.44 -6.70 16.61
N ASP A 277 9.36 -5.74 16.70
CA ASP A 277 10.70 -5.84 17.25
C ASP A 277 10.94 -4.65 18.20
N PRO A 278 10.59 -4.78 19.49
CA PRO A 278 10.75 -3.71 20.47
C PRO A 278 12.20 -3.25 20.68
N ASP A 279 13.17 -4.11 20.34
CA ASP A 279 14.60 -3.83 20.46
C ASP A 279 15.21 -3.30 19.14
N ALA A 280 14.36 -2.99 18.15
CA ALA A 280 14.81 -2.51 16.86
C ALA A 280 15.63 -1.21 16.96
N LYS A 281 16.71 -1.19 16.20
CA LYS A 281 17.54 0.00 15.95
C LYS A 281 17.33 0.41 14.50
N ILE A 282 16.63 1.54 14.32
CA ILE A 282 16.14 1.99 13.01
C ILE A 282 16.76 3.35 12.69
N LEU A 283 17.46 3.44 11.56
CA LEU A 283 17.95 4.70 11.03
C LEU A 283 17.15 5.10 9.80
N ILE A 284 16.55 6.28 9.85
CA ILE A 284 15.93 6.94 8.70
C ILE A 284 16.94 7.93 8.14
N VAL A 285 17.28 7.83 6.85
CA VAL A 285 18.19 8.78 6.18
C VAL A 285 17.41 9.55 5.13
N GLY A 286 17.42 10.89 5.19
CA GLY A 286 16.73 11.73 4.22
C GLY A 286 17.44 13.05 3.96
N ASP A 287 17.24 13.60 2.76
CA ASP A 287 17.72 14.91 2.34
C ASP A 287 16.93 16.08 2.95
N ASP A 288 15.72 15.80 3.43
CA ASP A 288 14.91 16.75 4.17
C ASP A 288 15.56 17.10 5.53
N ARG A 289 15.36 18.35 5.98
CA ARG A 289 15.85 18.86 7.27
C ARG A 289 14.75 18.88 8.34
N TYR A 290 13.60 18.27 8.08
CA TYR A 290 12.52 18.10 9.05
C TYR A 290 12.32 16.63 9.40
N TYR A 291 11.79 16.36 10.60
CA TYR A 291 11.35 15.00 10.97
C TYR A 291 10.26 14.50 10.02
N PRO A 292 10.10 13.19 9.81
CA PRO A 292 9.05 12.65 8.94
C PRO A 292 7.67 13.27 9.17
N TYR A 293 7.09 13.84 8.11
CA TYR A 293 5.81 14.54 8.14
C TYR A 293 4.84 14.10 7.04
N LYS A 294 3.57 14.43 7.26
CA LYS A 294 2.47 14.26 6.31
C LYS A 294 2.46 15.45 5.36
N ARG A 295 2.57 15.19 4.06
CA ARG A 295 2.45 16.22 3.00
C ARG A 295 1.02 16.74 2.75
N PRO A 296 -0.07 15.94 2.88
CA PRO A 296 -1.42 16.40 2.51
C PRO A 296 -1.93 17.70 3.17
N PRO A 297 -1.57 18.03 4.43
CA PRO A 297 -1.96 19.30 5.04
C PRO A 297 -1.35 20.55 4.37
N LEU A 298 -0.18 20.42 3.72
CA LEU A 298 0.58 21.56 3.16
C LEU A 298 -0.19 22.30 2.06
N SER A 299 -0.92 21.58 1.20
CA SER A 299 -1.73 22.16 0.11
C SER A 299 -3.17 22.48 0.52
N LYS A 300 -3.55 22.26 1.78
CA LYS A 300 -4.93 22.32 2.26
C LYS A 300 -5.02 23.21 3.51
N VAL A 301 -5.36 22.61 4.65
CA VAL A 301 -5.65 23.25 5.93
C VAL A 301 -4.55 24.20 6.41
N LEU A 302 -3.28 23.92 6.13
CA LEU A 302 -2.21 24.85 6.47
C LEU A 302 -2.23 26.09 5.59
N LEU A 303 -2.40 25.92 4.27
CA LEU A 303 -2.42 27.03 3.33
C LEU A 303 -3.72 27.84 3.44
N TRP A 304 -4.86 27.20 3.76
CA TRP A 304 -6.16 27.83 4.02
C TRP A 304 -6.19 28.66 5.31
N SER A 305 -5.38 28.28 6.29
CA SER A 305 -5.41 28.92 7.60
C SER A 305 -5.07 30.40 7.47
N SER A 306 -5.79 31.26 8.18
CA SER A 306 -5.39 32.65 8.42
C SER A 306 -4.48 32.78 9.66
N ASP A 307 -4.31 31.70 10.42
CA ASP A 307 -3.46 31.66 11.61
C ASP A 307 -2.00 31.41 11.23
N ASP A 308 -1.23 32.49 11.15
CA ASP A 308 0.19 32.48 10.83
C ASP A 308 1.05 31.82 11.90
N GLN A 309 0.61 31.88 13.16
CA GLN A 309 1.30 31.22 14.25
C GLN A 309 1.25 29.71 14.04
N LEU A 310 0.08 29.15 13.77
CA LEU A 310 -0.07 27.73 13.44
C LEU A 310 0.73 27.32 12.19
N LYS A 311 0.75 28.16 11.14
CA LYS A 311 1.57 27.91 9.95
C LYS A 311 3.06 27.80 10.28
N SER A 312 3.60 28.76 11.03
CA SER A 312 5.01 28.78 11.43
C SER A 312 5.39 27.59 12.32
N GLN A 313 4.42 27.05 13.05
CA GLN A 313 4.57 25.85 13.89
C GLN A 313 4.33 24.55 13.12
N LEU A 314 3.94 24.63 11.83
CA LEU A 314 3.53 23.48 11.03
C LEU A 314 2.41 22.66 11.71
N ARG A 315 1.47 23.40 12.30
CA ARG A 315 0.28 22.89 13.00
C ARG A 315 -0.98 23.41 12.34
N PHE A 316 -2.07 22.66 12.46
CA PHE A 316 -3.33 23.03 11.85
C PHE A 316 -4.51 22.54 12.69
N THR A 317 -5.63 23.23 12.57
CA THR A 317 -6.88 22.84 13.22
C THR A 317 -7.60 21.81 12.35
N THR A 318 -7.94 20.68 12.94
CA THR A 318 -8.75 19.64 12.29
C THR A 318 -10.22 20.08 12.21
N ALA A 319 -11.02 19.42 11.38
CA ALA A 319 -12.46 19.72 11.28
C ALA A 319 -13.22 19.59 12.63
N GLY A 320 -12.69 18.80 13.57
CA GLY A 320 -13.23 18.67 14.93
C GLY A 320 -12.69 19.70 15.94
N GLY A 321 -11.96 20.72 15.50
CA GLY A 321 -11.42 21.78 16.36
C GLY A 321 -10.14 21.42 17.13
N LYS A 322 -9.65 20.17 17.07
CA LYS A 322 -8.36 19.79 17.69
C LYS A 322 -7.20 20.30 16.84
N VAL A 323 -6.20 20.89 17.48
CA VAL A 323 -4.92 21.25 16.85
C VAL A 323 -4.06 20.00 16.68
N ALA A 324 -3.62 19.75 15.44
CA ALA A 324 -2.72 18.67 15.07
C ALA A 324 -1.42 19.22 14.48
N THR A 325 -0.39 18.38 14.40
CA THR A 325 0.87 18.67 13.69
C THR A 325 0.96 17.85 12.40
N ILE A 326 1.74 18.32 11.43
CA ILE A 326 2.08 17.53 10.25
C ILE A 326 3.01 16.36 10.56
N PHE A 327 3.78 16.41 11.66
CA PHE A 327 4.75 15.37 12.00
C PHE A 327 4.06 14.04 12.35
N HIS A 328 4.68 12.93 11.95
CA HIS A 328 4.16 11.60 12.26
C HIS A 328 4.30 11.23 13.74
N ARG A 329 5.29 11.84 14.43
CA ARG A 329 5.52 11.69 15.87
C ARG A 329 6.23 12.93 16.43
N PRO A 330 6.14 13.19 17.74
CA PRO A 330 6.92 14.27 18.37
C PRO A 330 8.42 13.98 18.32
N GLU A 331 9.22 15.04 18.44
CA GLU A 331 10.69 14.96 18.46
C GLU A 331 11.22 14.03 19.56
N THR A 332 10.56 13.99 20.73
CA THR A 332 10.89 13.10 21.85
C THR A 332 10.76 11.61 21.51
N GLY A 333 10.06 11.27 20.43
CA GLY A 333 9.96 9.90 19.91
C GLY A 333 11.15 9.46 19.07
N TYR A 334 12.22 10.26 18.98
CA TYR A 334 13.45 9.94 18.25
C TYR A 334 14.67 9.99 19.18
N CYS A 335 15.63 9.10 18.97
CA CYS A 335 16.95 9.18 19.58
C CYS A 335 17.94 9.88 18.63
N ARG A 336 19.09 10.31 19.16
CA ARG A 336 20.16 10.86 18.33
C ARG A 336 20.80 9.75 17.51
N THR A 337 21.27 10.06 16.30
CA THR A 337 21.94 9.11 15.40
C THR A 337 23.12 8.40 16.07
N VAL A 338 23.93 9.14 16.83
CA VAL A 338 25.10 8.62 17.56
C VAL A 338 24.74 7.65 18.70
N ASP A 339 23.52 7.70 19.20
CA ASP A 339 23.09 6.83 20.30
C ASP A 339 22.59 5.47 19.78
N LEU A 340 22.32 5.33 18.47
CA LEU A 340 21.62 4.18 17.90
C LEU A 340 22.44 2.88 17.95
N GLU A 341 23.77 2.96 17.97
CA GLU A 341 24.62 1.77 18.12
C GLU A 341 24.47 1.12 19.50
N GLN A 342 24.16 1.93 20.53
CA GLN A 342 24.08 1.49 21.92
C GLN A 342 22.63 1.37 22.42
N LYS A 343 21.70 2.14 21.85
CA LYS A 343 20.31 2.23 22.30
C LYS A 343 19.35 1.79 21.20
N THR A 344 18.29 1.10 21.61
CA THR A 344 17.16 0.78 20.74
C THR A 344 16.36 2.05 20.46
N GLY A 345 15.63 2.07 19.34
CA GLY A 345 14.81 3.20 18.95
C GLY A 345 14.99 3.62 17.49
N ILE A 346 14.55 4.85 17.21
CA ILE A 346 14.46 5.40 15.85
C ILE A 346 15.26 6.70 15.82
N ALA A 347 16.23 6.79 14.93
CA ALA A 347 16.98 8.01 14.66
C ALA A 347 16.73 8.51 13.23
N VAL A 348 16.91 9.82 13.01
CA VAL A 348 16.80 10.45 11.69
C VAL A 348 18.11 11.16 11.37
N ALA A 349 18.71 10.83 10.23
CA ALA A 349 19.82 11.57 9.65
C ALA A 349 19.26 12.59 8.64
N PHE A 350 19.40 13.87 8.97
CA PHE A 350 18.88 15.00 8.21
C PHE A 350 19.88 15.52 7.17
N GLY A 351 19.38 15.94 6.01
CA GLY A 351 20.19 16.56 4.97
C GLY A 351 21.22 15.61 4.35
N ARG A 352 20.96 14.30 4.33
CA ARG A 352 21.88 13.26 3.86
C ARG A 352 21.21 12.38 2.81
N ARG A 353 21.95 12.02 1.77
CA ARG A 353 21.44 11.15 0.70
C ARG A 353 22.21 9.85 0.63
N ILE A 354 21.48 8.75 0.46
CA ILE A 354 22.05 7.48 -0.01
C ILE A 354 22.03 7.52 -1.53
N LEU A 355 23.21 7.42 -2.14
CA LEU A 355 23.37 7.46 -3.59
C LEU A 355 23.25 6.07 -4.20
N LYS A 356 23.72 5.04 -3.49
CA LYS A 356 23.81 3.67 -4.00
C LYS A 356 23.73 2.64 -2.88
N LEU A 357 23.20 1.46 -3.18
CA LEU A 357 23.30 0.24 -2.41
C LEU A 357 24.27 -0.73 -3.09
N ASP A 358 25.13 -1.33 -2.28
CA ASP A 358 25.76 -2.60 -2.57
C ASP A 358 24.89 -3.68 -1.90
N VAL A 359 24.07 -4.34 -2.72
CA VAL A 359 23.08 -5.33 -2.23
C VAL A 359 23.77 -6.58 -1.71
N ASP A 360 24.86 -7.01 -2.34
CA ASP A 360 25.59 -8.21 -1.92
C ASP A 360 26.33 -7.96 -0.61
N ALA A 361 27.00 -6.82 -0.49
CA ALA A 361 27.72 -6.44 0.73
C ALA A 361 26.82 -5.92 1.86
N HIS A 362 25.53 -5.69 1.58
CA HIS A 362 24.58 -5.03 2.48
C HIS A 362 25.09 -3.67 2.99
N GLU A 363 25.60 -2.85 2.06
CA GLU A 363 26.14 -1.52 2.35
C GLU A 363 25.40 -0.43 1.59
N ALA A 364 25.13 0.69 2.26
CA ALA A 364 24.59 1.90 1.65
C ALA A 364 25.69 2.98 1.58
N ILE A 365 25.85 3.59 0.41
CA ILE A 365 26.88 4.60 0.13
C ILE A 365 26.22 5.97 0.10
N LEU A 366 26.74 6.89 0.90
CA LEU A 366 26.20 8.25 1.07
C LEU A 366 26.84 9.26 0.12
N ASP A 367 26.28 10.46 0.11
CA ASP A 367 26.73 11.62 -0.66
C ASP A 367 28.10 12.20 -0.28
N ASP A 368 28.64 11.86 0.90
CA ASP A 368 30.03 12.15 1.26
C ASP A 368 30.96 10.92 1.13
N ASN A 369 30.49 9.86 0.47
CA ASN A 369 31.16 8.56 0.32
C ASN A 369 31.30 7.73 1.61
N SER A 370 30.74 8.16 2.75
CA SER A 370 30.61 7.29 3.93
C SER A 370 29.71 6.09 3.64
N ARG A 371 29.86 5.03 4.44
CA ARG A 371 29.17 3.75 4.27
C ARG A 371 28.44 3.37 5.54
N ILE A 372 27.24 2.81 5.37
CA ILE A 372 26.44 2.25 6.46
C ILE A 372 26.09 0.82 6.09
N LYS A 373 26.50 -0.14 6.92
CA LYS A 373 26.07 -1.54 6.81
C LYS A 373 24.65 -1.69 7.34
N TYR A 374 23.85 -2.53 6.69
CA TYR A 374 22.48 -2.80 7.11
C TYR A 374 22.17 -4.30 7.18
N ASN A 375 21.14 -4.70 7.94
CA ASN A 375 20.58 -6.05 7.82
C ASN A 375 19.41 -6.06 6.85
N LYS A 376 18.47 -5.12 7.01
CA LYS A 376 17.35 -4.91 6.06
C LYS A 376 17.30 -3.45 5.64
N CYS A 377 16.99 -3.20 4.36
CA CYS A 377 16.86 -1.87 3.79
C CYS A 377 15.46 -1.63 3.22
N LEU A 378 14.92 -0.43 3.42
CA LEU A 378 13.74 0.06 2.72
C LEU A 378 14.09 1.29 1.87
N ILE A 379 13.77 1.24 0.58
CA ILE A 379 13.80 2.39 -0.32
C ILE A 379 12.41 3.05 -0.32
N ALA A 380 12.32 4.25 0.23
CA ALA A 380 11.10 5.05 0.37
C ALA A 380 11.36 6.51 -0.06
N THR A 381 12.12 6.67 -1.14
CA THR A 381 12.59 7.94 -1.71
C THR A 381 11.47 8.77 -2.34
N GLY A 382 10.27 8.21 -2.48
CA GLY A 382 9.10 8.90 -3.00
C GLY A 382 9.26 9.33 -4.46
N ALA A 383 8.90 10.59 -4.73
CA ALA A 383 8.85 11.12 -6.08
C ALA A 383 9.20 12.62 -6.08
N LYS A 384 9.83 13.07 -7.17
CA LYS A 384 10.18 14.46 -7.45
C LYS A 384 9.18 15.10 -8.41
N PRO A 385 8.82 16.38 -8.22
CA PRO A 385 7.95 17.08 -9.16
C PRO A 385 8.52 17.18 -10.57
N ARG A 386 7.65 17.16 -11.57
CA ARG A 386 8.00 17.52 -12.94
C ARG A 386 8.15 19.03 -13.06
N ILE A 387 9.18 19.44 -13.79
CA ILE A 387 9.47 20.84 -14.09
C ILE A 387 9.32 21.05 -15.59
N MET A 388 8.67 22.13 -16.02
CA MET A 388 8.59 22.46 -17.44
C MET A 388 9.99 22.76 -17.99
N PRO A 389 10.36 22.23 -19.17
CA PRO A 389 11.66 22.48 -19.78
C PRO A 389 11.99 23.98 -19.93
N GLN A 390 10.99 24.79 -20.27
CA GLN A 390 11.12 26.24 -20.44
C GLN A 390 11.54 26.93 -19.14
N ILE A 391 11.03 26.48 -17.99
CA ILE A 391 11.39 27.02 -16.66
C ILE A 391 12.75 26.50 -16.23
N ARG A 392 13.03 25.21 -16.50
CA ARG A 392 14.30 24.57 -16.12
C ARG A 392 15.52 25.24 -16.75
N ASN A 393 15.33 25.84 -17.92
CA ASN A 393 16.41 26.50 -18.68
C ASN A 393 16.52 28.01 -18.38
N MET A 394 15.71 28.56 -17.46
CA MET A 394 15.81 29.96 -17.06
C MET A 394 16.97 30.21 -16.10
N GLU A 395 17.48 31.43 -16.11
CA GLU A 395 18.46 31.90 -15.12
C GLU A 395 17.91 31.80 -13.69
N ASP A 396 18.80 31.58 -12.71
CA ASP A 396 18.42 31.35 -11.31
C ASP A 396 17.58 32.49 -10.72
N ASP A 397 17.85 33.74 -11.15
CA ASP A 397 17.09 34.91 -10.71
C ASP A 397 15.63 34.88 -11.16
N ALA A 398 15.33 34.30 -12.33
CA ALA A 398 13.96 34.14 -12.81
C ALA A 398 13.23 32.98 -12.14
N GLN A 399 13.96 31.94 -11.71
CA GLN A 399 13.39 30.80 -11.00
C GLN A 399 12.80 31.20 -9.62
N LYS A 400 13.17 32.37 -9.07
CA LYS A 400 12.60 32.88 -7.81
C LYS A 400 11.09 33.19 -7.91
N TYR A 401 10.55 33.34 -9.12
CA TYR A 401 9.12 33.57 -9.37
C TYR A 401 8.32 32.27 -9.57
N PHE A 402 8.98 31.12 -9.47
CA PHE A 402 8.34 29.81 -9.61
C PHE A 402 8.49 29.00 -8.31
N THR A 403 7.39 28.40 -7.85
CA THR A 403 7.40 27.37 -6.79
C THR A 403 6.95 26.05 -7.39
N VAL A 404 7.78 25.02 -7.24
CA VAL A 404 7.43 23.65 -7.62
C VAL A 404 7.01 22.90 -6.36
N PHE A 405 5.71 22.88 -6.08
CA PHE A 405 5.20 22.62 -4.73
C PHE A 405 5.31 21.14 -4.31
N ARG A 406 6.10 20.84 -3.27
CA ARG A 406 6.25 19.46 -2.74
C ARG A 406 6.45 19.37 -1.24
N ASP A 407 7.27 20.25 -0.65
CA ASP A 407 7.75 20.12 0.72
C ASP A 407 7.43 21.32 1.63
N VAL A 408 7.96 21.30 2.85
CA VAL A 408 7.76 22.37 3.84
C VAL A 408 8.39 23.69 3.39
N ALA A 409 9.53 23.66 2.72
CA ALA A 409 10.18 24.88 2.23
C ALA A 409 9.34 25.53 1.14
N ASP A 410 8.78 24.74 0.23
CA ASP A 410 7.84 25.22 -0.79
C ASP A 410 6.57 25.83 -0.17
N PHE A 411 6.04 25.17 0.87
CA PHE A 411 4.89 25.67 1.63
C PHE A 411 5.19 27.02 2.27
N LEU A 412 6.30 27.14 3.01
CA LEU A 412 6.67 28.39 3.69
C LEU A 412 6.89 29.53 2.68
N ARG A 413 7.57 29.23 1.56
CA ARG A 413 7.78 30.19 0.48
C ARG A 413 6.46 30.64 -0.15
N LEU A 414 5.58 29.70 -0.47
CA LEU A 414 4.28 30.04 -1.06
C LEU A 414 3.38 30.79 -0.08
N ALA A 415 3.41 30.42 1.21
CA ALA A 415 2.69 31.13 2.26
C ALA A 415 3.14 32.59 2.34
N GLU A 416 4.45 32.85 2.26
CA GLU A 416 5.00 34.21 2.27
C GLU A 416 4.60 35.00 1.01
N VAL A 417 4.77 34.39 -0.18
CA VAL A 417 4.33 34.99 -1.45
C VAL A 417 2.85 35.37 -1.40
N SER A 418 2.00 34.51 -0.83
CA SER A 418 0.55 34.73 -0.76
C SER A 418 0.12 35.91 0.12
N ARG A 419 1.01 36.44 0.97
CA ARG A 419 0.75 37.64 1.78
C ARG A 419 0.81 38.92 0.95
N HIS A 420 1.66 38.94 -0.09
CA HIS A 420 2.07 40.16 -0.77
C HIS A 420 1.74 40.18 -2.27
N ALA A 421 1.61 39.01 -2.90
CA ALA A 421 1.30 38.91 -4.32
C ALA A 421 -0.10 39.48 -4.63
N LYS A 422 -0.19 40.25 -5.71
CA LYS A 422 -1.44 40.70 -6.31
C LYS A 422 -2.00 39.67 -7.29
N CYS A 423 -1.14 38.84 -7.90
CA CYS A 423 -1.59 37.74 -8.75
C CYS A 423 -0.68 36.51 -8.63
N ILE A 424 -1.31 35.34 -8.43
CA ILE A 424 -0.64 34.04 -8.41
C ILE A 424 -1.27 33.16 -9.47
N THR A 425 -0.44 32.58 -10.34
CA THR A 425 -0.87 31.62 -11.36
C THR A 425 -0.51 30.20 -10.95
N VAL A 426 -1.50 29.32 -10.87
CA VAL A 426 -1.31 27.88 -10.64
C VAL A 426 -1.37 27.15 -11.97
N VAL A 427 -0.37 26.31 -12.25
CA VAL A 427 -0.27 25.52 -13.47
C VAL A 427 -0.47 24.04 -13.16
N GLY A 428 -1.49 23.43 -13.79
CA GLY A 428 -1.81 22.01 -13.69
C GLY A 428 -3.21 21.74 -13.15
N GLY A 429 -4.01 20.95 -13.90
CA GLY A 429 -5.39 20.63 -13.58
C GLY A 429 -5.57 19.34 -12.77
N GLY A 430 -4.49 18.81 -12.19
CA GLY A 430 -4.52 17.61 -11.35
C GLY A 430 -4.87 17.93 -9.88
N LEU A 431 -4.90 16.88 -9.03
CA LEU A 431 -5.27 17.00 -7.60
C LEU A 431 -4.59 18.16 -6.89
N LEU A 432 -3.25 18.20 -6.94
CA LEU A 432 -2.48 19.21 -6.23
C LEU A 432 -2.74 20.63 -6.76
N GLY A 433 -2.78 20.81 -8.09
CA GLY A 433 -2.99 22.13 -8.68
C GLY A 433 -4.39 22.68 -8.39
N THR A 434 -5.42 21.85 -8.48
CA THR A 434 -6.78 22.24 -8.12
C THR A 434 -6.91 22.55 -6.62
N GLU A 435 -6.28 21.75 -5.74
CA GLU A 435 -6.23 22.04 -4.29
C GLU A 435 -5.56 23.37 -3.99
N LEU A 436 -4.38 23.64 -4.58
CA LEU A 436 -3.62 24.86 -4.38
C LEU A 436 -4.37 26.10 -4.88
N ALA A 437 -5.04 26.03 -6.03
CA ALA A 437 -5.84 27.14 -6.55
C ALA A 437 -6.98 27.49 -5.59
N CYS A 438 -7.75 26.48 -5.13
CA CYS A 438 -8.76 26.69 -4.10
C CYS A 438 -8.16 27.21 -2.78
N ALA A 439 -6.96 26.74 -2.44
CA ALA A 439 -6.32 27.10 -1.19
C ALA A 439 -5.85 28.55 -1.13
N LEU A 440 -5.19 28.99 -2.18
CA LEU A 440 -4.77 30.37 -2.35
C LEU A 440 -6.00 31.28 -2.39
N GLN A 441 -7.06 30.91 -3.11
CA GLN A 441 -8.29 31.70 -3.15
C GLN A 441 -8.94 31.84 -1.76
N ALA A 442 -8.99 30.76 -0.97
CA ALA A 442 -9.53 30.80 0.39
C ALA A 442 -8.67 31.66 1.33
N HIS A 443 -7.34 31.57 1.22
CA HIS A 443 -6.42 32.38 2.02
C HIS A 443 -6.51 33.87 1.66
N CYS A 444 -6.61 34.17 0.37
CA CYS A 444 -6.65 35.52 -0.17
C CYS A 444 -8.05 36.14 -0.18
N ALA A 445 -9.08 35.52 0.40
CA ALA A 445 -10.44 36.05 0.36
C ALA A 445 -10.59 37.44 1.04
N SER A 446 -9.64 37.82 1.90
CA SER A 446 -9.54 39.15 2.52
C SER A 446 -8.63 40.13 1.77
N ASN A 447 -7.89 39.66 0.76
CA ASN A 447 -6.87 40.42 0.04
C ASN A 447 -7.31 40.62 -1.42
N GLU A 448 -6.83 41.67 -2.10
CA GLU A 448 -7.11 41.90 -3.53
C GLU A 448 -6.31 40.97 -4.47
N THR A 449 -5.86 39.80 -3.99
CA THR A 449 -5.05 38.87 -4.77
C THR A 449 -5.89 38.09 -5.77
N LYS A 450 -5.53 38.16 -7.05
CA LYS A 450 -6.12 37.36 -8.13
C LYS A 450 -5.45 36.00 -8.26
N VAL A 451 -6.22 34.91 -8.19
CA VAL A 451 -5.74 33.56 -8.50
C VAL A 451 -6.13 33.18 -9.93
N VAL A 452 -5.14 32.78 -10.73
CA VAL A 452 -5.34 32.24 -12.09
C VAL A 452 -4.98 30.77 -12.08
N HIS A 453 -5.81 29.90 -12.68
CA HIS A 453 -5.56 28.47 -12.74
C HIS A 453 -5.55 27.99 -14.19
N VAL A 454 -4.39 27.58 -14.69
CA VAL A 454 -4.14 27.25 -16.10
C VAL A 454 -3.81 25.77 -16.24
N PHE A 455 -4.43 25.09 -17.21
CA PHE A 455 -4.11 23.69 -17.51
C PHE A 455 -4.58 23.25 -18.90
N PRO A 456 -3.88 22.27 -19.52
CA PRO A 456 -4.15 21.87 -20.91
C PRO A 456 -5.39 20.97 -21.04
N GLN A 457 -5.90 20.42 -19.95
CA GLN A 457 -7.09 19.55 -20.00
C GLN A 457 -8.39 20.37 -20.13
N ALA A 458 -9.44 19.72 -20.63
CA ALA A 458 -10.77 20.34 -20.77
C ALA A 458 -11.41 20.73 -19.42
N GLY A 459 -11.04 20.07 -18.34
CA GLY A 459 -11.52 20.37 -17.00
C GLY A 459 -10.59 19.89 -15.89
N CYS A 460 -10.88 20.34 -14.66
CA CYS A 460 -10.15 19.96 -13.46
C CYS A 460 -10.32 18.48 -13.15
N LEU A 461 -9.25 17.82 -12.71
CA LEU A 461 -9.25 16.41 -12.30
C LEU A 461 -9.76 15.46 -13.39
N SER A 462 -9.62 15.85 -14.66
CA SER A 462 -10.18 15.15 -15.82
C SER A 462 -9.69 13.73 -16.04
N ARG A 463 -8.59 13.30 -15.40
CA ARG A 463 -8.16 11.88 -15.39
C ARG A 463 -8.94 11.02 -14.40
N LEU A 464 -9.54 11.65 -13.39
CA LEU A 464 -10.19 10.99 -12.27
C LEU A 464 -11.70 11.13 -12.34
N LEU A 465 -12.19 12.33 -12.64
CA LEU A 465 -13.60 12.64 -12.65
C LEU A 465 -14.20 12.44 -14.05
N PRO A 466 -15.46 11.99 -14.16
CA PRO A 466 -16.18 12.07 -15.42
C PRO A 466 -16.33 13.54 -15.83
N SER A 467 -16.49 13.79 -17.14
CA SER A 467 -16.57 15.13 -17.72
C SER A 467 -17.52 16.06 -16.98
N TYR A 468 -18.74 15.60 -16.66
CA TYR A 468 -19.73 16.42 -15.97
C TYR A 468 -19.30 16.89 -14.57
N LEU A 469 -18.52 16.10 -13.81
CA LEU A 469 -17.95 16.54 -12.52
C LEU A 469 -16.69 17.38 -12.70
N SER A 470 -15.94 17.14 -13.77
CA SER A 470 -14.77 17.93 -14.13
C SER A 470 -15.20 19.37 -14.49
N ASP A 471 -16.22 19.51 -15.33
CA ASP A 471 -16.82 20.79 -15.73
C ASP A 471 -17.47 21.50 -14.55
N TRP A 472 -18.20 20.74 -13.72
CA TRP A 472 -18.74 21.23 -12.45
C TRP A 472 -17.66 21.86 -11.58
N SER A 473 -16.49 21.21 -11.48
CA SER A 473 -15.38 21.67 -10.64
C SER A 473 -14.80 22.98 -11.16
N VAL A 474 -14.69 23.15 -12.47
CA VAL A 474 -14.28 24.42 -13.11
C VAL A 474 -15.26 25.53 -12.76
N GLU A 475 -16.55 25.29 -12.91
CA GLU A 475 -17.58 26.29 -12.62
C GLU A 475 -17.64 26.64 -11.13
N HIS A 476 -17.49 25.64 -10.25
CA HIS A 476 -17.40 25.86 -8.81
C HIS A 476 -16.20 26.75 -8.46
N MET A 477 -15.03 26.51 -9.04
CA MET A 477 -13.85 27.32 -8.82
C MET A 477 -14.00 28.76 -9.33
N ARG A 478 -14.67 28.96 -10.48
CA ARG A 478 -15.00 30.30 -10.97
C ARG A 478 -15.91 31.06 -10.00
N LYS A 479 -16.90 30.39 -9.41
CA LYS A 479 -17.76 30.98 -8.36
C LYS A 479 -17.01 31.35 -7.08
N LEU A 480 -15.90 30.67 -6.78
CA LEU A 480 -15.01 31.05 -5.68
C LEU A 480 -14.15 32.30 -6.01
N GLY A 481 -14.18 32.78 -7.26
CA GLY A 481 -13.41 33.95 -7.73
C GLY A 481 -12.13 33.61 -8.50
N ILE A 482 -11.91 32.33 -8.84
CA ILE A 482 -10.69 31.89 -9.54
C ILE A 482 -10.84 32.11 -11.06
N ASP A 483 -9.85 32.72 -11.71
CA ASP A 483 -9.75 32.80 -13.18
C ASP A 483 -9.26 31.44 -13.72
N VAL A 484 -10.20 30.55 -14.03
CA VAL A 484 -9.91 29.18 -14.52
C VAL A 484 -9.86 29.11 -16.04
N ARG A 485 -8.71 28.70 -16.57
CA ARG A 485 -8.37 28.59 -18.00
C ARG A 485 -8.06 27.14 -18.39
N PRO A 486 -9.09 26.33 -18.70
CA PRO A 486 -8.91 24.99 -19.26
C PRO A 486 -8.43 25.06 -20.72
N ASN A 487 -8.00 23.93 -21.28
CA ASN A 487 -7.48 23.80 -22.65
C ASN A 487 -6.40 24.83 -22.99
N THR A 488 -5.59 25.22 -22.00
CA THR A 488 -4.61 26.30 -22.13
C THR A 488 -3.28 25.86 -21.54
N THR A 489 -2.20 26.05 -22.28
CA THR A 489 -0.84 25.72 -21.85
C THR A 489 0.01 26.99 -21.76
N VAL A 490 0.89 27.05 -20.75
CA VAL A 490 1.93 28.08 -20.70
C VAL A 490 2.99 27.75 -21.75
N ALA A 491 3.12 28.61 -22.76
CA ALA A 491 4.09 28.44 -23.85
C ALA A 491 5.45 29.05 -23.50
N ASN A 492 5.45 30.25 -22.91
CA ASN A 492 6.66 30.95 -22.46
C ASN A 492 6.38 31.77 -21.19
N ALA A 493 7.42 32.13 -20.47
CA ALA A 493 7.37 33.08 -19.37
C ALA A 493 8.54 34.07 -19.48
N GLU A 494 8.24 35.36 -19.35
CA GLU A 494 9.22 36.44 -19.49
C GLU A 494 9.07 37.42 -18.32
N GLU A 495 10.19 37.92 -17.81
CA GLU A 495 10.18 39.00 -16.83
C GLU A 495 9.79 40.32 -17.48
N TYR A 496 9.03 41.15 -16.75
CA TYR A 496 8.77 42.52 -17.13
C TYR A 496 8.93 43.43 -15.91
N SER A 497 9.71 44.51 -16.09
CA SER A 497 9.86 45.55 -15.07
C SER A 497 8.72 46.56 -15.19
N ILE A 498 8.26 47.04 -14.04
CA ILE A 498 7.40 48.23 -13.97
C ILE A 498 8.28 49.37 -13.51
N GLU A 499 8.70 50.21 -14.46
CA GLU A 499 9.65 51.32 -14.25
C GLU A 499 9.30 52.20 -13.04
N GLU A 500 8.01 52.47 -12.81
CA GLU A 500 7.53 53.32 -11.71
C GLU A 500 7.65 52.70 -10.31
N THR A 501 7.82 51.38 -10.18
CA THR A 501 7.82 50.69 -8.87
C THR A 501 9.06 49.88 -8.57
N SER A 502 9.98 49.72 -9.53
CA SER A 502 11.11 48.77 -9.44
C SER A 502 10.68 47.33 -9.10
N ILE A 503 9.40 46.98 -9.33
CA ILE A 503 8.87 45.62 -9.15
C ILE A 503 8.97 44.89 -10.48
N THR A 504 9.70 43.78 -10.49
CA THR A 504 9.71 42.82 -11.59
C THR A 504 8.57 41.82 -11.41
N ARG A 505 7.82 41.58 -12.48
CA ARG A 505 6.73 40.61 -12.56
C ARG A 505 6.94 39.66 -13.74
N LEU A 506 6.13 38.60 -13.82
CA LEU A 506 6.12 37.71 -14.96
C LEU A 506 4.97 38.01 -15.92
N VAL A 507 5.23 37.86 -17.22
CA VAL A 507 4.21 37.68 -18.25
C VAL A 507 4.30 36.26 -18.77
N LEU A 508 3.24 35.49 -18.59
CA LEU A 508 3.09 34.17 -19.19
C LEU A 508 2.41 34.33 -20.54
N SER A 509 3.07 33.86 -21.60
CA SER A 509 2.45 33.71 -22.92
C SER A 509 1.80 32.34 -23.00
N LEU A 510 0.53 32.32 -23.39
CA LEU A 510 -0.28 31.11 -23.50
C LEU A 510 -0.31 30.62 -24.95
N ASP A 511 -0.58 29.32 -25.14
CA ASP A 511 -0.67 28.68 -26.46
C ASP A 511 -1.82 29.20 -27.34
N ASN A 512 -2.85 29.76 -26.72
CA ASN A 512 -3.97 30.41 -27.41
C ASN A 512 -3.70 31.87 -27.82
N GLY A 513 -2.50 32.41 -27.53
CA GLY A 513 -2.11 33.79 -27.81
C GLY A 513 -2.40 34.79 -26.68
N ASP A 514 -3.11 34.39 -25.63
CA ASP A 514 -3.35 35.23 -24.47
C ASP A 514 -2.07 35.46 -23.66
N LYS A 515 -2.05 36.55 -22.88
CA LYS A 515 -0.99 36.84 -21.91
C LYS A 515 -1.55 36.97 -20.50
N VAL A 516 -0.85 36.41 -19.52
CA VAL A 516 -1.19 36.51 -18.09
C VAL A 516 -0.05 37.21 -17.36
N LYS A 517 -0.34 38.39 -16.80
CA LYS A 517 0.57 39.06 -15.86
C LYS A 517 0.40 38.45 -14.48
N THR A 518 1.49 37.99 -13.87
CA THR A 518 1.47 37.31 -12.57
C THR A 518 2.70 37.69 -11.75
N ASP A 519 2.56 37.75 -10.42
CA ASP A 519 3.70 38.00 -9.53
C ASP A 519 4.45 36.70 -9.21
N HIS A 520 3.72 35.57 -9.17
CA HIS A 520 4.30 34.26 -8.89
C HIS A 520 3.59 33.14 -9.64
N VAL A 521 4.29 32.04 -9.91
CA VAL A 521 3.76 30.84 -10.56
C VAL A 521 3.97 29.61 -9.67
N VAL A 522 2.91 28.83 -9.48
CA VAL A 522 2.96 27.57 -8.73
C VAL A 522 2.75 26.41 -9.69
N MET A 523 3.73 25.51 -9.75
CA MET A 523 3.78 24.37 -10.66
C MET A 523 3.30 23.10 -9.96
N ALA A 524 2.25 22.47 -10.53
CA ALA A 524 1.66 21.22 -10.04
C ALA A 524 1.29 20.28 -11.20
N ILE A 525 2.28 19.96 -12.04
CA ILE A 525 2.09 19.22 -13.31
C ILE A 525 2.42 17.71 -13.23
N GLY A 526 2.41 17.16 -12.02
CA GLY A 526 2.72 15.75 -11.74
C GLY A 526 4.15 15.51 -11.24
N VAL A 527 4.49 14.25 -11.01
CA VAL A 527 5.77 13.83 -10.43
C VAL A 527 6.41 12.68 -11.24
N GLU A 528 7.65 12.38 -10.92
CA GLU A 528 8.41 11.22 -11.36
C GLU A 528 8.97 10.50 -10.12
N PRO A 529 8.97 9.15 -10.07
CA PRO A 529 9.52 8.42 -8.94
C PRO A 529 11.04 8.66 -8.83
N ASN A 530 11.54 8.78 -7.61
CA ASN A 530 12.98 8.91 -7.34
C ASN A 530 13.63 7.51 -7.38
N VAL A 531 14.14 7.15 -8.55
CA VAL A 531 14.67 5.81 -8.87
C VAL A 531 16.19 5.78 -9.02
N GLU A 532 16.88 6.91 -8.82
CA GLU A 532 18.32 7.05 -9.01
C GLU A 532 19.11 6.02 -8.19
N ILE A 533 18.77 5.87 -6.90
CA ILE A 533 19.38 4.86 -6.04
C ILE A 533 19.21 3.45 -6.59
N ALA A 534 18.02 3.10 -7.09
CA ALA A 534 17.73 1.78 -7.62
C ALA A 534 18.49 1.54 -8.93
N LYS A 535 18.53 2.54 -9.81
CA LYS A 535 19.31 2.51 -11.05
C LYS A 535 20.79 2.27 -10.78
N ASP A 536 21.38 3.05 -9.87
CA ASP A 536 22.82 3.01 -9.57
C ASP A 536 23.21 1.75 -8.77
N SER A 537 22.23 1.11 -8.14
CA SER A 537 22.36 -0.17 -7.43
C SER A 537 22.04 -1.40 -8.30
N GLY A 538 21.63 -1.21 -9.56
CA GLY A 538 21.27 -2.31 -10.47
C GLY A 538 19.94 -3.01 -10.14
N LEU A 539 19.04 -2.34 -9.40
CA LEU A 539 17.72 -2.85 -9.08
C LEU A 539 16.75 -2.69 -10.27
N PRO A 540 15.79 -3.61 -10.45
CA PRO A 540 14.87 -3.59 -11.58
C PRO A 540 13.92 -2.38 -11.52
N LEU A 541 13.74 -1.71 -12.66
CA LEU A 541 12.87 -0.55 -12.81
C LEU A 541 11.73 -0.86 -13.78
N ASP A 542 10.56 -0.27 -13.50
CA ASP A 542 9.38 -0.41 -14.35
C ASP A 542 9.40 0.65 -15.47
N GLU A 543 9.72 0.23 -16.70
CA GLU A 543 9.76 1.12 -17.86
C GLU A 543 8.38 1.64 -18.28
N THR A 544 7.30 0.96 -17.90
CA THR A 544 5.94 1.30 -18.32
C THR A 544 5.28 2.27 -17.35
N ASN A 545 5.31 1.97 -16.05
CA ASN A 545 4.64 2.76 -15.01
C ASN A 545 5.59 3.69 -14.24
N GLY A 546 6.91 3.50 -14.40
CA GLY A 546 7.95 4.10 -13.57
C GLY A 546 8.03 3.44 -12.18
N GLY A 547 9.17 3.60 -11.52
CA GLY A 547 9.39 3.14 -10.15
C GLY A 547 10.23 1.87 -10.07
N ILE A 548 10.49 1.44 -8.85
CA ILE A 548 11.27 0.25 -8.49
C ILE A 548 10.34 -0.95 -8.51
N ILE A 549 10.66 -1.98 -9.29
CA ILE A 549 9.84 -3.19 -9.36
C ILE A 549 9.96 -3.95 -8.04
N CYS A 550 8.81 -4.21 -7.42
CA CYS A 550 8.71 -5.02 -6.22
C CYS A 550 7.76 -6.19 -6.40
N ASP A 551 8.08 -7.32 -5.78
CA ASP A 551 7.19 -8.48 -5.71
C ASP A 551 5.94 -8.22 -4.84
N VAL A 552 5.17 -9.28 -4.60
CA VAL A 552 3.95 -9.20 -3.78
C VAL A 552 4.23 -8.88 -2.32
N GLU A 553 5.43 -9.13 -1.80
CA GLU A 553 5.84 -8.80 -0.42
C GLU A 553 6.54 -7.43 -0.32
N LEU A 554 6.57 -6.68 -1.43
CA LEU A 554 7.25 -5.39 -1.60
C LEU A 554 8.79 -5.49 -1.63
N SER A 555 9.35 -6.68 -1.80
CA SER A 555 10.79 -6.90 -1.95
C SER A 555 11.24 -6.60 -3.39
N CYS A 556 12.37 -5.91 -3.54
CA CYS A 556 13.01 -5.65 -4.84
C CYS A 556 14.38 -6.32 -4.99
N ALA A 557 14.98 -6.76 -3.89
CA ALA A 557 16.15 -7.64 -3.83
C ALA A 557 16.19 -8.35 -2.47
N PRO A 558 17.05 -9.36 -2.25
CA PRO A 558 17.24 -9.94 -0.93
C PRO A 558 17.47 -8.84 0.10
N ASP A 559 16.62 -8.83 1.13
CA ASP A 559 16.70 -7.90 2.26
C ASP A 559 16.52 -6.41 1.93
N VAL A 560 16.14 -6.10 0.69
CA VAL A 560 15.80 -4.75 0.21
C VAL A 560 14.34 -4.69 -0.24
N TYR A 561 13.63 -3.70 0.28
CA TYR A 561 12.22 -3.43 0.00
C TYR A 561 12.05 -2.05 -0.63
N ALA A 562 10.92 -1.80 -1.28
CA ALA A 562 10.53 -0.43 -1.63
C ALA A 562 9.05 -0.14 -1.32
N ALA A 563 8.75 1.11 -0.95
CA ALA A 563 7.40 1.53 -0.57
C ALA A 563 7.09 2.99 -0.95
N GLY A 564 5.79 3.32 -0.98
CA GLY A 564 5.30 4.65 -1.36
C GLY A 564 5.51 4.98 -2.84
N ASP A 565 5.58 6.28 -3.18
CA ASP A 565 5.52 6.75 -4.57
C ASP A 565 6.65 6.21 -5.48
N CYS A 566 7.76 5.72 -4.92
CA CYS A 566 8.87 5.13 -5.69
C CYS A 566 8.65 3.66 -6.07
N CYS A 567 7.67 2.98 -5.47
CA CYS A 567 7.44 1.55 -5.60
C CYS A 567 6.47 1.25 -6.76
N SER A 568 6.88 0.39 -7.68
CA SER A 568 5.99 -0.30 -8.62
C SER A 568 5.64 -1.68 -8.05
N TYR A 569 4.55 -1.71 -7.28
CA TYR A 569 4.09 -2.91 -6.59
C TYR A 569 3.25 -3.80 -7.52
N TYR A 570 3.20 -5.10 -7.24
CA TYR A 570 2.39 -6.04 -8.00
C TYR A 570 0.91 -6.03 -7.56
N ASP A 571 0.01 -5.64 -8.46
CA ASP A 571 -1.44 -5.74 -8.28
C ASP A 571 -1.97 -6.99 -9.00
N PHE A 572 -2.60 -7.91 -8.26
CA PHE A 572 -3.07 -9.19 -8.82
C PHE A 572 -4.06 -9.05 -9.99
N LYS A 573 -4.76 -7.92 -10.12
CA LYS A 573 -5.71 -7.69 -11.21
C LYS A 573 -5.07 -6.98 -12.40
N GLN A 574 -4.01 -6.23 -12.16
CA GLN A 574 -3.53 -5.23 -13.12
C GLN A 574 -2.02 -5.28 -13.40
N GLY A 575 -1.31 -6.24 -12.81
CA GLY A 575 0.14 -6.34 -12.89
C GLY A 575 0.85 -5.27 -12.07
N HIS A 576 2.12 -4.99 -12.42
CA HIS A 576 2.88 -3.93 -11.78
C HIS A 576 2.25 -2.57 -12.02
N LYS A 577 2.12 -1.78 -10.95
CA LYS A 577 1.59 -0.43 -10.99
C LYS A 577 2.20 0.45 -9.89
N ARG A 578 2.16 1.75 -10.14
CA ARG A 578 2.60 2.81 -9.22
C ARG A 578 1.45 3.77 -8.94
N VAL A 579 1.35 4.26 -7.71
CA VAL A 579 0.35 5.26 -7.30
C VAL A 579 0.96 6.31 -6.38
N GLU A 580 0.38 7.51 -6.39
CA GLU A 580 0.90 8.70 -5.67
C GLU A 580 -0.04 9.07 -4.51
N HIS A 581 -0.37 8.08 -3.67
CA HIS A 581 -1.37 8.22 -2.61
C HIS A 581 -0.74 8.15 -1.22
N HIS A 582 -1.11 9.07 -0.34
CA HIS A 582 -0.70 9.05 1.06
C HIS A 582 -1.01 7.72 1.75
N SER A 583 -2.22 7.21 1.54
CA SER A 583 -2.69 5.95 2.09
C SER A 583 -1.89 4.75 1.57
N HIS A 584 -1.46 4.78 0.30
CA HIS A 584 -0.57 3.77 -0.26
C HIS A 584 0.79 3.82 0.44
N ALA A 585 1.38 5.00 0.60
CA ALA A 585 2.64 5.16 1.33
C ALA A 585 2.55 4.64 2.78
N GLU A 586 1.47 4.96 3.51
CA GLU A 586 1.25 4.43 4.87
C GLU A 586 1.14 2.90 4.87
N ARG A 587 0.34 2.34 3.97
CA ARG A 587 0.04 0.90 3.95
C ARG A 587 1.20 0.07 3.44
N SER A 588 1.87 0.52 2.37
CA SER A 588 3.04 -0.15 1.80
C SER A 588 4.24 -0.03 2.74
N GLY A 589 4.46 1.14 3.34
CA GLY A 589 5.50 1.33 4.36
C GLY A 589 5.29 0.42 5.56
N ALA A 590 4.08 0.41 6.13
CA ALA A 590 3.76 -0.50 7.23
C ALA A 590 3.93 -1.98 6.83
N LEU A 591 3.51 -2.39 5.63
CA LEU A 591 3.70 -3.77 5.18
C LEU A 591 5.18 -4.12 5.02
N ALA A 592 5.97 -3.24 4.39
CA ALA A 592 7.40 -3.44 4.23
C ALA A 592 8.08 -3.59 5.59
N GLY A 593 7.75 -2.71 6.55
CA GLY A 593 8.24 -2.83 7.93
C GLY A 593 7.87 -4.17 8.60
N ASN A 594 6.62 -4.62 8.44
CA ASN A 594 6.19 -5.94 8.92
C ASN A 594 6.98 -7.09 8.27
N ASN A 595 7.26 -7.00 6.97
CA ASN A 595 7.97 -8.05 6.23
C ASN A 595 9.46 -8.05 6.56
N MET A 596 10.07 -6.87 6.76
CA MET A 596 11.44 -6.71 7.27
C MET A 596 11.60 -7.36 8.65
N SER A 597 10.54 -7.34 9.48
CA SER A 597 10.48 -8.01 10.79
C SER A 597 9.83 -9.41 10.73
N GLY A 598 9.82 -10.08 9.57
CA GLY A 598 9.50 -11.51 9.45
C GLY A 598 8.04 -11.89 9.15
N ALA A 599 7.13 -10.94 8.90
CA ALA A 599 5.71 -11.26 8.69
C ALA A 599 5.41 -11.96 7.35
N ARG A 600 6.18 -11.70 6.29
CA ARG A 600 6.04 -12.26 4.94
C ARG A 600 4.60 -12.27 4.41
N LYS A 601 4.00 -11.07 4.33
CA LYS A 601 2.63 -10.85 3.88
C LYS A 601 2.60 -10.18 2.51
N ALA A 602 1.64 -10.58 1.69
CA ALA A 602 1.40 -9.97 0.39
C ALA A 602 0.69 -8.61 0.49
N TYR A 603 1.00 -7.70 -0.43
CA TYR A 603 0.35 -6.40 -0.57
C TYR A 603 -0.94 -6.51 -1.35
N SER A 604 -2.07 -6.42 -0.64
CA SER A 604 -3.42 -6.52 -1.22
C SER A 604 -4.24 -5.24 -1.00
N TYR A 605 -3.58 -4.08 -0.93
CA TYR A 605 -4.24 -2.83 -0.59
C TYR A 605 -5.13 -2.33 -1.73
N LEU A 606 -6.42 -2.12 -1.42
CA LEU A 606 -7.33 -1.44 -2.33
C LEU A 606 -7.06 0.06 -2.29
N ARG A 607 -6.71 0.62 -3.45
CA ARG A 607 -6.36 2.04 -3.63
C ARG A 607 -7.47 2.93 -3.06
N GLN A 608 -7.05 3.99 -2.38
CA GLN A 608 -7.95 5.02 -1.89
C GLN A 608 -7.20 6.34 -1.92
N PHE A 609 -7.79 7.41 -2.43
CA PHE A 609 -7.28 8.75 -2.18
C PHE A 609 -8.40 9.67 -1.71
N ARG A 610 -8.03 10.70 -0.96
CA ARG A 610 -8.93 11.73 -0.46
C ARG A 610 -8.38 13.08 -0.90
N SER A 611 -9.28 13.94 -1.37
CA SER A 611 -8.97 15.30 -1.80
C SER A 611 -10.12 16.22 -1.39
N GLY A 612 -9.86 17.52 -1.39
CA GLY A 612 -10.91 18.53 -1.17
C GLY A 612 -10.68 19.77 -2.00
N LEU A 613 -11.75 20.35 -2.54
CA LEU A 613 -11.71 21.59 -3.31
C LEU A 613 -12.15 22.73 -2.38
N GLY A 614 -11.24 23.12 -1.48
CA GLY A 614 -11.56 24.04 -0.38
C GLY A 614 -12.28 23.37 0.79
N PRO A 615 -12.79 24.16 1.76
CA PRO A 615 -13.36 23.64 2.99
C PRO A 615 -14.75 23.01 2.83
N SER A 616 -15.49 23.40 1.78
CA SER A 616 -16.88 22.99 1.56
C SER A 616 -17.01 21.67 0.80
N LEU A 617 -15.93 21.20 0.16
CA LEU A 617 -16.00 20.06 -0.74
C LEU A 617 -14.91 19.04 -0.46
N THR A 618 -15.32 17.80 -0.25
CA THR A 618 -14.43 16.68 -0.07
C THR A 618 -14.88 15.51 -0.91
N PHE A 619 -13.93 14.78 -1.48
CA PHE A 619 -14.24 13.52 -2.14
C PHE A 619 -13.21 12.46 -1.81
N VAL A 620 -13.66 11.21 -1.83
CA VAL A 620 -12.85 10.03 -1.55
C VAL A 620 -13.09 9.01 -2.64
N SER A 621 -12.02 8.53 -3.26
CA SER A 621 -12.08 7.39 -4.17
C SER A 621 -11.72 6.09 -3.46
N VAL A 622 -12.29 4.98 -3.90
CA VAL A 622 -11.91 3.63 -3.51
C VAL A 622 -11.86 2.77 -4.76
N GLY A 623 -10.79 2.00 -4.95
CA GLY A 623 -10.62 1.14 -6.13
C GLY A 623 -10.08 1.90 -7.35
N GLU A 624 -10.50 1.44 -8.53
CA GLU A 624 -10.05 1.97 -9.80
C GLU A 624 -10.94 3.13 -10.27
N VAL A 625 -10.41 4.34 -10.17
CA VAL A 625 -11.08 5.58 -10.56
C VAL A 625 -10.28 6.21 -11.69
N ASP A 626 -10.81 6.06 -12.90
CA ASP A 626 -10.25 6.59 -14.15
C ASP A 626 -11.41 7.07 -15.02
N SER A 627 -11.35 8.32 -15.44
CA SER A 627 -12.32 8.96 -16.34
C SER A 627 -12.57 8.22 -17.66
N ALA A 628 -11.61 7.39 -18.12
CA ALA A 628 -11.74 6.60 -19.33
C ALA A 628 -12.70 5.40 -19.17
N LEU A 629 -13.02 5.02 -17.93
CA LEU A 629 -13.97 3.95 -17.65
C LEU A 629 -15.41 4.46 -17.77
N PRO A 630 -16.36 3.63 -18.22
CA PRO A 630 -17.79 3.94 -18.11
C PRO A 630 -18.17 4.23 -16.66
N THR A 631 -18.94 5.29 -16.45
CA THR A 631 -19.36 5.71 -15.10
C THR A 631 -20.86 5.88 -14.95
N VAL A 632 -21.36 5.62 -13.74
CA VAL A 632 -22.74 5.91 -13.33
C VAL A 632 -22.72 6.69 -12.02
N GLY A 633 -23.19 7.93 -12.04
CA GLY A 633 -23.23 8.84 -10.91
C GLY A 633 -24.65 9.12 -10.40
N TYR A 634 -24.81 9.10 -9.09
CA TYR A 634 -26.04 9.41 -8.35
C TYR A 634 -25.78 10.57 -7.41
N PHE A 635 -26.61 11.62 -7.47
CA PHE A 635 -26.39 12.82 -6.68
C PHE A 635 -27.67 13.37 -6.06
N LYS A 636 -27.51 14.00 -4.90
CA LYS A 636 -28.56 14.74 -4.22
C LYS A 636 -28.34 16.24 -4.29
N GLY A 637 -29.39 16.95 -4.71
CA GLY A 637 -29.44 18.42 -4.69
C GLY A 637 -29.41 19.02 -3.28
N TYR A 638 -28.93 20.25 -3.11
CA TYR A 638 -29.24 21.11 -1.95
C TYR A 638 -30.75 21.40 -1.89
N LYS A 639 -31.30 21.76 -0.72
CA LYS A 639 -32.75 22.02 -0.54
C LYS A 639 -33.28 22.98 -1.62
N GLY A 640 -34.09 22.47 -2.55
CA GLY A 640 -34.64 23.20 -3.70
C GLY A 640 -34.12 22.75 -5.07
N GLY A 641 -32.99 22.02 -5.13
CA GLY A 641 -32.45 21.39 -6.34
C GLY A 641 -33.11 20.05 -6.66
N ARG A 642 -33.24 19.72 -7.95
CA ARG A 642 -33.77 18.42 -8.40
C ARG A 642 -32.72 17.32 -8.17
N GLU A 643 -33.15 16.14 -7.70
CA GLU A 643 -32.31 14.94 -7.66
C GLU A 643 -31.90 14.53 -9.09
N GLY A 644 -30.64 14.12 -9.27
CA GLY A 644 -30.05 13.85 -10.59
C GLY A 644 -29.42 12.45 -10.65
N ILE A 645 -29.84 11.67 -11.65
CA ILE A 645 -29.22 10.38 -12.01
C ILE A 645 -28.50 10.60 -13.34
N SER A 646 -27.21 10.26 -13.42
CA SER A 646 -26.53 10.06 -14.70
C SER A 646 -26.71 8.60 -15.12
N VAL A 647 -27.24 8.37 -16.32
CA VAL A 647 -27.63 7.04 -16.83
C VAL A 647 -26.46 6.44 -17.63
N PRO A 648 -26.19 5.12 -17.58
CA PRO A 648 -25.09 4.49 -18.30
C PRO A 648 -25.24 4.65 -19.82
N GLY A 649 -24.28 5.33 -20.47
CA GLY A 649 -24.23 5.43 -21.92
C GLY A 649 -23.15 6.36 -22.47
N GLY A 650 -21.94 5.83 -22.68
CA GLY A 650 -20.91 6.44 -23.54
C GLY A 650 -20.14 7.64 -22.97
N PRO A 651 -19.03 8.05 -23.62
CA PRO A 651 -18.11 9.09 -23.14
C PRO A 651 -18.69 10.52 -23.18
N ASN A 652 -19.93 10.70 -23.62
CA ASN A 652 -20.65 11.97 -23.65
C ASN A 652 -22.16 11.69 -23.65
N GLN A 653 -22.86 11.78 -22.51
CA GLN A 653 -24.26 12.28 -22.49
C GLN A 653 -24.87 12.59 -21.11
N LEU A 654 -25.34 13.84 -21.03
CA LEU A 654 -26.57 14.40 -20.45
C LEU A 654 -26.93 14.12 -18.97
N PHE A 655 -26.38 14.98 -18.12
CA PHE A 655 -27.09 15.52 -16.96
C PHE A 655 -28.37 16.24 -17.45
N LYS A 656 -29.57 15.87 -16.99
CA LYS A 656 -30.78 16.69 -17.19
C LYS A 656 -30.75 17.90 -16.23
N PRO A 657 -31.20 19.10 -16.66
CA PRO A 657 -30.78 20.35 -16.05
C PRO A 657 -31.42 20.61 -14.68
N GLY A 658 -30.57 20.62 -13.66
CA GLY A 658 -30.50 21.63 -12.61
C GLY A 658 -29.03 22.04 -12.54
N SER A 659 -28.72 23.32 -12.37
CA SER A 659 -27.33 23.81 -12.39
C SER A 659 -26.42 22.95 -11.50
N PRO A 660 -25.18 22.64 -11.93
CA PRO A 660 -24.08 22.19 -11.08
C PRO A 660 -24.08 22.83 -9.67
N ALA A 661 -24.54 24.07 -9.51
CA ALA A 661 -24.61 24.78 -8.23
C ALA A 661 -25.15 23.99 -7.02
N ASP A 662 -25.93 22.91 -7.21
CA ASP A 662 -26.69 22.27 -6.13
C ASP A 662 -26.18 20.87 -5.70
N LEU A 663 -25.02 20.36 -6.12
CA LEU A 663 -24.58 19.02 -5.68
C LEU A 663 -24.13 19.00 -4.21
N SER A 664 -24.98 18.50 -3.31
CA SER A 664 -24.66 18.38 -1.89
C SER A 664 -23.78 17.17 -1.59
N LYS A 665 -24.16 15.99 -2.09
CA LYS A 665 -23.47 14.71 -1.95
C LYS A 665 -23.82 13.75 -3.09
N GLY A 666 -22.95 12.78 -3.34
CA GLY A 666 -23.11 11.86 -4.45
C GLY A 666 -22.17 10.66 -4.43
N VAL A 667 -22.46 9.68 -5.27
CA VAL A 667 -21.64 8.49 -5.50
C VAL A 667 -21.50 8.28 -6.99
N VAL A 668 -20.27 8.04 -7.46
CA VAL A 668 -19.99 7.63 -8.85
C VAL A 668 -19.36 6.25 -8.86
N PHE A 669 -19.95 5.34 -9.61
CA PHE A 669 -19.42 4.00 -9.85
C PHE A 669 -18.65 3.97 -11.17
N TYR A 670 -17.46 3.37 -11.16
CA TYR A 670 -16.62 3.13 -12.33
C TYR A 670 -16.73 1.66 -12.71
N LEU A 671 -16.97 1.41 -13.99
CA LEU A 671 -17.33 0.09 -14.49
C LEU A 671 -16.25 -0.46 -15.43
N ARG A 672 -15.98 -1.77 -15.32
CA ARG A 672 -15.24 -2.54 -16.33
C ARG A 672 -15.98 -3.85 -16.54
N ASP A 673 -16.27 -4.18 -17.80
CA ASP A 673 -17.04 -5.38 -18.15
C ASP A 673 -18.34 -5.51 -17.34
N GLN A 674 -19.05 -4.39 -17.16
CA GLN A 674 -20.26 -4.26 -16.32
C GLN A 674 -20.08 -4.50 -14.81
N HIS A 675 -18.85 -4.64 -14.32
CA HIS A 675 -18.55 -4.78 -12.90
C HIS A 675 -18.08 -3.45 -12.31
N ILE A 676 -18.53 -3.14 -11.09
CA ILE A 676 -18.02 -2.00 -10.33
C ILE A 676 -16.57 -2.29 -9.91
N VAL A 677 -15.63 -1.48 -10.42
CA VAL A 677 -14.20 -1.58 -10.11
C VAL A 677 -13.68 -0.42 -9.27
N GLY A 678 -14.44 0.67 -9.21
CA GLY A 678 -14.13 1.80 -8.35
C GLY A 678 -15.37 2.62 -7.98
N VAL A 679 -15.23 3.37 -6.90
CA VAL A 679 -16.27 4.23 -6.34
C VAL A 679 -15.65 5.58 -5.98
N LEU A 680 -16.26 6.66 -6.44
CA LEU A 680 -15.94 8.02 -6.00
C LEU A 680 -17.09 8.55 -5.15
N LEU A 681 -16.78 8.86 -3.90
CA LEU A 681 -17.68 9.38 -2.88
C LEU A 681 -17.54 10.90 -2.84
N TRP A 682 -18.61 11.62 -3.16
CA TRP A 682 -18.67 13.07 -3.17
C TRP A 682 -19.39 13.56 -1.91
N ASN A 683 -18.68 14.25 -1.02
CA ASN A 683 -19.14 14.67 0.30
C ASN A 683 -19.74 13.52 1.16
N LEU A 684 -19.20 12.32 0.98
CA LEU A 684 -19.61 11.10 1.72
C LEU A 684 -18.42 10.36 2.35
N PRO A 685 -17.55 11.03 3.13
CA PRO A 685 -16.35 10.41 3.70
C PRO A 685 -16.65 9.23 4.63
N GLN A 686 -17.83 9.19 5.25
CA GLN A 686 -18.28 8.10 6.13
C GLN A 686 -18.59 6.81 5.37
N SER A 687 -18.83 6.88 4.06
CA SER A 687 -19.21 5.72 3.22
C SER A 687 -18.01 4.93 2.67
N VAL A 688 -16.78 5.27 3.06
CA VAL A 688 -15.56 4.55 2.63
C VAL A 688 -15.59 3.06 2.99
N PRO A 689 -16.00 2.63 4.21
CA PRO A 689 -16.12 1.22 4.54
C PRO A 689 -17.13 0.50 3.63
N THR A 690 -18.25 1.14 3.31
CA THR A 690 -19.27 0.62 2.39
C THR A 690 -18.71 0.42 0.99
N ALA A 691 -18.05 1.43 0.42
CA ALA A 691 -17.41 1.34 -0.89
C ALA A 691 -16.32 0.24 -0.93
N ARG A 692 -15.53 0.11 0.14
CA ARG A 692 -14.53 -0.97 0.23
C ARG A 692 -15.20 -2.34 0.26
N SER A 693 -16.22 -2.52 1.10
CA SER A 693 -16.97 -3.77 1.21
C SER A 693 -17.55 -4.19 -0.15
N LEU A 694 -18.16 -3.24 -0.88
CA LEU A 694 -18.70 -3.45 -2.22
C LEU A 694 -17.65 -3.98 -3.21
N LEU A 695 -16.43 -3.47 -3.15
CA LEU A 695 -15.35 -3.83 -4.08
C LEU A 695 -14.60 -5.11 -3.69
N THR A 696 -14.66 -5.52 -2.42
CA THR A 696 -13.94 -6.68 -1.89
C THR A 696 -14.84 -7.88 -1.60
N SER A 697 -16.16 -7.74 -1.58
CA SER A 697 -17.08 -8.83 -1.27
C SER A 697 -17.03 -9.95 -2.32
N GLU A 698 -17.22 -11.19 -1.87
CA GLU A 698 -17.36 -12.35 -2.76
C GLU A 698 -18.65 -12.26 -3.59
N LYS A 699 -19.75 -11.79 -2.98
CA LYS A 699 -20.99 -11.43 -3.67
C LYS A 699 -20.85 -10.01 -4.20
N ARG A 700 -20.26 -9.87 -5.40
CA ARG A 700 -20.16 -8.57 -6.06
C ARG A 700 -21.54 -8.14 -6.52
N LEU A 701 -21.98 -7.01 -5.99
CA LEU A 701 -23.19 -6.36 -6.45
C LEU A 701 -22.79 -5.43 -7.58
N ASN A 702 -23.00 -5.91 -8.81
CA ASN A 702 -22.49 -5.26 -10.03
C ASN A 702 -23.41 -4.15 -10.54
N GLU A 703 -24.69 -4.19 -10.18
CA GLU A 703 -25.70 -3.25 -10.65
C GLU A 703 -25.64 -1.92 -9.87
N PRO A 704 -25.26 -0.80 -10.52
CA PRO A 704 -25.14 0.49 -9.84
C PRO A 704 -26.44 0.97 -9.15
N ASN A 705 -27.60 0.65 -9.74
CA ASN A 705 -28.92 1.00 -9.19
C ASN A 705 -29.24 0.28 -7.87
N GLU A 706 -28.69 -0.91 -7.66
CA GLU A 706 -28.83 -1.63 -6.39
C GLU A 706 -27.70 -1.21 -5.43
N ALA A 707 -26.50 -0.95 -5.95
CA ALA A 707 -25.34 -0.57 -5.14
C ALA A 707 -25.54 0.79 -4.46
N VAL A 708 -26.17 1.73 -5.15
CA VAL A 708 -26.43 3.08 -4.60
C VAL A 708 -27.26 3.04 -3.33
N LYS A 709 -28.15 2.05 -3.16
CA LYS A 709 -29.00 1.90 -1.95
C LYS A 709 -28.20 1.64 -0.67
N LEU A 710 -26.94 1.22 -0.80
CA LEU A 710 -26.02 1.05 0.32
C LEU A 710 -25.46 2.39 0.85
N PHE A 711 -25.61 3.46 0.08
CA PHE A 711 -25.07 4.78 0.39
C PHE A 711 -26.20 5.71 0.86
N GLU A 712 -25.91 6.49 1.89
CA GLU A 712 -26.84 7.49 2.42
C GLU A 712 -26.87 8.72 1.51
N LEU A 713 -27.62 8.65 0.41
CA LEU A 713 -27.95 9.80 -0.45
C LEU A 713 -29.24 10.49 0.03
#